data_AF-A0A3D5V3S0-F1
#
_entry.id   AF-A0A3D5V3S0-F1
#
_cell.length_a   1.000
_cell.length_b   1.000
_cell.length_c   1.000
_cell.angle_alpha   90.00
_cell.angle_beta   90.00
_cell.angle_gamma   90.00
#
_symmetry.space_group_name_H-M   'P 1'
#
loop_
_entity.id
_entity.type
_entity.pdbx_description
1 polymer ?
#
loop_
_entity_poly.entity_id
_entity_poly.type
_entity_poly.pdbx_seq_one_letter_code
_entity_poly.pdbx_strand_id
1 'polypeptide(L)'
;MVFDPFSYASTFRFVESSWSGICQSALLMAGDVFATSQRHVPLLKALTTWAAQLEQAMDAFACSYVPAAGVIDAWFINAEIIDPAAFVAAAILLSCPIEDFVTRPGIIRSHISAEAFSPNGDGRADVVTVTAELTRPADWKVLVADAGAAVIKEYAGRGQAIRAVWDGRDSFGAVAPEGKYRLLITAIDLEYATQARSVVRETVLDISPPVLSIQIPVDGGEVQGYQNVIGNVEDALLSSYRLSIGSGANPAAFQEVGSGKRPISQGSLGLLDTHAMDNCLYTLELSGNDLAENSSSIRSTFTVNNADTAPKVSITSPAKGSVVSGVMAYGAEVIDDQLGVKVTFYLDDKALAQLDQEPYQGTYATYRLANGTHRLHAVAEDRAGRTTLSETVTFTVDNSLSELSADPNPFTPNGDGWNDTTLISARLAMEALWGIRITDAEANLVREFSGRGNGISQEWDGRNTTGQIVADADYTVTVSLPDHSVAATLTVTAQNRLTPPEVDFRVTDNADRVSGRVNLHGYVRSSSLRRWWMECRPAGSTSGWTPVLEGTTPIENYLGVWDTTMLENGPYEVRLMAEDTLGQRNGVIDEFTVIGELKIGNYRLDLLDLEFVAGQLPARLIRSYDTLRKDSKGDFGYGWQSALWEANVVQAYNYDITITLPNGRRTTFAFTPRFPMGGYNNRIGYAEYTSVSGYPDRLSLVGRVTVIRTADGGYVFLGADMDEETGAVTPRYFQLETVDGLIYEIDRLTGVTRISDRNGNSLARDASGIHHSSGRSITLERDGAGRVIKATGPDGNFTEYRYDDIGDLVTFIDPDGHEYTYTYVGHALTGIIGPDGKTIAVQDYDQSGRLAEIRDAEGQSIKILHDLGTRTETVVDRNGNATSYRYDDKGNVIEKYDALGNRWAYAYDNKGNPLVEIDPLGNTTRMTYDSAGN
;
A
#
# COMPACT_ATOMS: atom_id res chain seq x y z
N MET A 1 -1.05 35.49 -26.72
CA MET A 1 -0.18 36.03 -25.65
C MET A 1 -1.05 36.55 -24.52
N VAL A 2 -1.22 35.77 -23.46
CA VAL A 2 -1.06 36.26 -22.08
C VAL A 2 -0.49 35.08 -21.32
N PHE A 3 0.66 35.34 -20.70
CA PHE A 3 1.48 34.40 -19.95
C PHE A 3 0.95 34.23 -18.51
N ASP A 4 1.28 33.04 -18.03
CA ASP A 4 1.15 32.40 -16.72
C ASP A 4 1.77 33.16 -15.52
N PRO A 5 1.40 32.80 -14.27
CA PRO A 5 2.45 32.22 -13.42
C PRO A 5 1.99 31.04 -12.54
N PHE A 6 2.44 29.83 -12.90
CA PHE A 6 2.64 28.69 -12.00
C PHE A 6 4.06 28.67 -11.45
N SER A 7 4.20 28.65 -10.12
CA SER A 7 5.24 27.95 -9.33
C SER A 7 4.84 28.20 -7.86
N TYR A 8 4.66 27.27 -6.92
CA TYR A 8 5.20 25.95 -6.65
C TYR A 8 4.13 25.15 -5.88
N ALA A 9 3.91 23.87 -6.19
CA ALA A 9 3.28 22.92 -5.27
C ALA A 9 3.72 21.48 -5.59
N SER A 10 4.84 21.08 -4.99
CA SER A 10 5.20 19.71 -4.66
C SER A 10 5.72 19.82 -3.23
N THR A 11 5.06 19.31 -2.19
CA THR A 11 4.94 17.91 -1.79
C THR A 11 4.05 17.88 -0.55
N PHE A 12 3.14 16.92 -0.38
CA PHE A 12 2.91 16.13 0.86
C PHE A 12 1.69 15.23 0.68
N ARG A 13 1.92 13.91 0.72
CA ARG A 13 0.91 12.85 0.81
C ARG A 13 0.89 12.31 2.25
N PHE A 14 -0.33 12.07 2.75
CA PHE A 14 -0.76 11.18 3.85
C PHE A 14 -0.26 11.41 5.28
N VAL A 15 -1.19 11.73 6.20
CA VAL A 15 -1.71 10.84 7.27
C VAL A 15 -3.11 11.34 7.70
N GLU A 16 -4.18 10.64 7.29
CA GLU A 16 -5.49 10.71 7.94
C GLU A 16 -5.62 9.51 8.87
N SER A 17 -5.39 9.71 10.17
CA SER A 17 -5.93 8.87 11.24
C SER A 17 -5.62 9.50 12.59
N SER A 18 -6.62 10.15 13.22
CA SER A 18 -6.82 10.19 14.70
C SER A 18 -7.63 11.41 15.17
N TRP A 19 -8.91 11.52 14.78
CA TRP A 19 -9.84 12.44 15.46
C TRP A 19 -11.19 11.81 15.85
N SER A 20 -11.41 10.52 15.55
CA SER A 20 -12.55 9.75 16.04
C SER A 20 -12.32 9.09 17.42
N GLY A 21 -11.05 8.93 17.86
CA GLY A 21 -10.71 8.27 19.12
C GLY A 21 -10.86 9.12 20.40
N ILE A 22 -10.90 10.46 20.27
CA ILE A 22 -10.95 11.36 21.44
C ILE A 22 -12.39 11.63 21.89
N CYS A 23 -13.37 11.63 20.98
CA CYS A 23 -14.78 11.86 21.33
C CYS A 23 -15.47 10.62 21.92
N GLN A 24 -15.04 9.40 21.56
CA GLN A 24 -15.59 8.17 22.16
C GLN A 24 -15.11 7.95 23.61
N SER A 25 -13.98 8.54 24.01
CA SER A 25 -13.41 8.38 25.35
C SER A 25 -14.05 9.30 26.41
N ALA A 26 -14.58 10.45 26.01
CA ALA A 26 -15.25 11.39 26.92
C ALA A 26 -16.68 10.97 27.31
N LEU A 27 -17.36 10.20 26.46
CA LEU A 27 -18.72 9.70 26.72
C LEU A 27 -18.74 8.45 27.62
N LEU A 28 -17.67 7.66 27.61
CA LEU A 28 -17.50 6.50 28.50
C LEU A 28 -17.15 6.90 29.95
N MET A 29 -16.51 8.05 30.19
CA MET A 29 -16.21 8.51 31.56
C MET A 29 -17.37 9.19 32.30
N ALA A 30 -18.41 9.65 31.58
CA ALA A 30 -19.61 10.23 32.19
C ALA A 30 -20.70 9.19 32.53
N GLY A 31 -20.61 7.98 31.96
CA GLY A 31 -21.55 6.88 32.20
C GLY A 31 -21.37 6.17 33.55
N ASP A 32 -20.14 6.13 34.09
CA ASP A 32 -19.85 5.35 35.30
C ASP A 32 -20.07 6.11 36.61
N VAL A 33 -20.17 7.45 36.60
CA VAL A 33 -20.35 8.25 37.83
C VAL A 33 -21.82 8.48 38.21
N PHE A 34 -22.78 8.21 37.32
CA PHE A 34 -24.20 8.50 37.57
C PHE A 34 -25.14 7.29 37.62
N ALA A 35 -24.62 6.06 37.61
CA ALA A 35 -25.44 4.83 37.60
C ALA A 35 -26.08 4.46 38.96
N THR A 36 -25.92 5.23 40.05
CA THR A 36 -26.42 4.82 41.39
C THR A 36 -27.33 5.82 42.12
N SER A 37 -27.83 6.88 41.46
CA SER A 37 -28.70 7.87 42.10
C SER A 37 -29.98 8.15 41.30
N GLN A 38 -31.13 7.64 41.76
CA GLN A 38 -32.46 7.87 41.16
C GLN A 38 -32.99 9.32 41.29
N ARG A 39 -32.19 10.32 41.70
CA ARG A 39 -32.66 11.71 41.91
C ARG A 39 -32.33 12.71 40.79
N HIS A 40 -31.68 12.31 39.70
CA HIS A 40 -31.27 13.26 38.64
C HIS A 40 -31.74 12.92 37.21
N VAL A 41 -32.89 12.24 37.07
CA VAL A 41 -33.54 11.98 35.77
C VAL A 41 -33.91 13.25 34.97
N PRO A 42 -34.29 14.41 35.58
CA PRO A 42 -34.63 15.60 34.79
C PRO A 42 -33.43 16.31 34.16
N LEU A 43 -32.26 16.28 34.82
CA LEU A 43 -31.05 16.97 34.36
C LEU A 43 -30.34 16.18 33.26
N LEU A 44 -30.40 14.85 33.32
CA LEU A 44 -29.94 13.96 32.25
C LEU A 44 -30.77 14.14 30.96
N LYS A 45 -32.10 14.31 31.10
CA LYS A 45 -33.00 14.61 29.96
C LYS A 45 -32.71 15.97 29.32
N ALA A 46 -32.33 16.99 30.10
CA ALA A 46 -32.01 18.31 29.57
C ALA A 46 -30.67 18.30 28.78
N LEU A 47 -29.67 17.57 29.26
CA LEU A 47 -28.36 17.45 28.61
C LEU A 47 -28.39 16.59 27.34
N THR A 48 -29.16 15.50 27.30
CA THR A 48 -29.34 14.69 26.07
C THR A 48 -30.16 15.43 25.01
N THR A 49 -31.08 16.30 25.42
CA THR A 49 -31.86 17.14 24.48
C THR A 49 -31.00 18.26 23.89
N TRP A 50 -30.05 18.80 24.66
CA TRP A 50 -29.08 19.80 24.19
C TRP A 50 -28.04 19.19 23.23
N ALA A 51 -27.59 17.96 23.45
CA ALA A 51 -26.68 17.23 22.56
C ALA A 51 -27.32 16.84 21.22
N ALA A 52 -28.57 16.36 21.22
CA ALA A 52 -29.31 16.02 20.00
C ALA A 52 -29.66 17.24 19.13
N GLN A 53 -29.83 18.42 19.75
CA GLN A 53 -30.05 19.68 19.03
C GLN A 53 -28.75 20.24 18.41
N LEU A 54 -27.59 19.92 18.98
CA LEU A 54 -26.29 20.31 18.42
C LEU A 54 -25.93 19.44 17.20
N GLU A 55 -26.27 18.15 17.22
CA GLU A 55 -26.09 17.21 16.11
C GLU A 55 -26.99 17.55 14.91
N GLN A 56 -28.27 17.90 15.15
CA GLN A 56 -29.18 18.39 14.10
C GLN A 56 -28.78 19.76 13.52
N ALA A 57 -28.07 20.59 14.27
CA ALA A 57 -27.57 21.88 13.78
C ALA A 57 -26.30 21.74 12.92
N MET A 58 -25.53 20.66 13.09
CA MET A 58 -24.30 20.40 12.34
C MET A 58 -24.56 19.61 11.03
N ASP A 59 -25.56 18.72 11.00
CA ASP A 59 -25.99 18.04 9.76
C ASP A 59 -26.73 18.97 8.77
N ALA A 60 -27.29 20.09 9.25
CA ALA A 60 -27.87 21.12 8.40
C ALA A 60 -26.83 22.01 7.70
N PHE A 61 -25.54 21.89 8.05
CA PHE A 61 -24.45 22.74 7.54
C PHE A 61 -23.57 22.05 6.48
N ALA A 62 -23.78 20.77 6.19
CA ALA A 62 -22.98 19.99 5.24
C ALA A 62 -23.65 19.76 3.86
N CYS A 63 -24.83 20.30 3.61
CA CYS A 63 -25.53 20.20 2.32
C CYS A 63 -26.03 21.57 1.84
N SER A 64 -25.16 22.38 1.24
CA SER A 64 -25.51 23.27 0.11
C SER A 64 -24.33 24.17 -0.27
N TYR A 65 -23.70 23.93 -1.41
CA TYR A 65 -23.00 24.97 -2.18
C TYR A 65 -22.88 24.53 -3.63
N VAL A 66 -23.46 25.29 -4.58
CA VAL A 66 -22.79 26.03 -5.70
C VAL A 66 -23.84 27.00 -6.33
N PRO A 67 -23.50 27.95 -7.23
CA PRO A 67 -23.12 29.35 -6.96
C PRO A 67 -24.10 30.40 -7.56
N ALA A 68 -24.13 31.62 -7.03
CA ALA A 68 -24.51 32.79 -7.82
C ALA A 68 -23.99 34.10 -7.23
N ALA A 69 -23.48 34.97 -8.11
CA ALA A 69 -22.95 36.29 -7.85
C ALA A 69 -24.03 37.29 -7.38
N GLY A 70 -23.65 38.21 -6.48
CA GLY A 70 -24.45 39.38 -6.12
C GLY A 70 -23.87 40.15 -4.94
N VAL A 71 -23.29 41.33 -5.22
CA VAL A 71 -22.84 42.31 -4.24
C VAL A 71 -24.03 43.18 -3.80
N ILE A 72 -24.00 43.65 -2.54
CA ILE A 72 -24.47 44.93 -1.98
C ILE A 72 -25.37 44.76 -0.73
N ASP A 73 -24.80 45.16 0.40
CA ASP A 73 -25.34 45.84 1.58
C ASP A 73 -26.82 45.67 1.95
N ALA A 74 -27.07 45.15 3.16
CA ALA A 74 -27.26 45.99 4.35
C ALA A 74 -27.86 45.17 5.50
N TRP A 75 -27.44 45.50 6.73
CA TRP A 75 -28.20 45.61 7.99
C TRP A 75 -27.32 45.19 9.18
N PHE A 76 -26.40 46.09 9.55
CA PHE A 76 -26.11 46.31 10.96
C PHE A 76 -27.25 47.19 11.49
N ILE A 77 -28.09 46.62 12.36
CA ILE A 77 -28.81 47.24 13.48
C ILE A 77 -29.78 46.17 14.02
N ASN A 78 -29.72 45.94 15.33
CA ASN A 78 -30.57 45.08 16.17
C ASN A 78 -30.13 43.62 16.37
N ALA A 79 -29.21 43.42 17.32
CA ALA A 79 -29.44 42.46 18.40
C ALA A 79 -28.48 42.79 19.55
N GLU A 80 -29.03 43.44 20.57
CA GLU A 80 -28.39 43.66 21.86
C GLU A 80 -27.93 42.33 22.45
N ILE A 81 -26.66 42.33 22.84
CA ILE A 81 -25.96 41.26 23.52
C ILE A 81 -26.28 41.36 25.03
N ILE A 82 -26.70 40.23 25.59
CA ILE A 82 -26.70 39.80 27.00
C ILE A 82 -27.76 40.45 27.91
N ASP A 83 -28.79 39.66 28.24
CA ASP A 83 -29.70 39.87 29.37
C ASP A 83 -28.88 39.93 30.69
N PRO A 84 -28.89 41.08 31.40
CA PRO A 84 -28.25 41.24 32.69
C PRO A 84 -28.77 40.27 33.77
N ALA A 85 -29.96 39.66 33.60
CA ALA A 85 -30.51 38.70 34.55
C ALA A 85 -29.70 37.39 34.62
N ALA A 86 -29.04 36.97 33.53
CA ALA A 86 -28.19 35.78 33.54
C ALA A 86 -26.81 36.04 34.18
N PHE A 87 -26.28 37.26 34.03
CA PHE A 87 -25.03 37.67 34.65
C PHE A 87 -25.21 38.04 36.13
N VAL A 88 -26.36 38.61 36.50
CA VAL A 88 -26.75 38.90 37.89
C VAL A 88 -27.17 37.61 38.63
N ALA A 89 -27.75 36.60 37.99
CA ALA A 89 -27.96 35.29 38.63
C ALA A 89 -26.64 34.53 38.92
N ALA A 90 -25.64 34.66 38.05
CA ALA A 90 -24.30 34.12 38.28
C ALA A 90 -23.52 34.94 39.33
N ALA A 91 -23.73 36.26 39.41
CA ALA A 91 -23.09 37.13 40.40
C ALA A 91 -23.79 37.09 41.79
N ILE A 92 -25.11 36.87 41.86
CA ILE A 92 -25.85 36.67 43.13
C ILE A 92 -25.55 35.30 43.75
N LEU A 93 -25.14 34.29 42.96
CA LEU A 93 -24.61 33.03 43.47
C LEU A 93 -23.16 33.14 44.01
N LEU A 94 -22.48 34.26 43.78
CA LEU A 94 -21.09 34.49 44.20
C LEU A 94 -20.93 35.61 45.26
N SER A 95 -22.00 36.26 45.73
CA SER A 95 -21.88 37.27 46.81
C SER A 95 -23.18 37.57 47.60
N CYS A 96 -23.52 36.77 48.62
CA CYS A 96 -23.91 37.18 49.99
C CYS A 96 -24.31 35.96 50.85
N PRO A 97 -24.12 35.97 52.18
CA PRO A 97 -24.14 34.79 53.04
C PRO A 97 -25.56 34.45 53.51
N ILE A 98 -25.91 33.16 53.47
CA ILE A 98 -27.00 32.60 54.24
C ILE A 98 -26.40 31.44 55.03
N GLU A 99 -25.87 31.76 56.20
CA GLU A 99 -25.87 30.81 57.30
C GLU A 99 -27.32 30.59 57.77
N ASP A 100 -27.56 29.37 58.25
CA ASP A 100 -28.76 28.90 58.92
C ASP A 100 -29.96 28.47 58.09
N PHE A 101 -29.73 27.43 57.29
CA PHE A 101 -30.64 26.27 57.25
C PHE A 101 -29.83 24.97 57.48
N VAL A 102 -29.68 24.60 58.76
CA VAL A 102 -29.20 23.30 59.30
C VAL A 102 -28.07 22.65 58.48
N THR A 103 -26.90 23.30 58.45
CA THR A 103 -25.67 22.67 57.97
C THR A 103 -25.30 21.51 58.91
N ARG A 104 -24.86 20.36 58.43
CA ARG A 104 -24.38 19.24 59.28
C ARG A 104 -23.12 19.69 60.06
N PRO A 105 -22.80 19.15 61.25
CA PRO A 105 -21.48 19.35 61.84
C PRO A 105 -20.41 18.90 60.83
N GLY A 106 -19.40 19.74 60.59
CA GLY A 106 -18.34 19.50 59.61
C GLY A 106 -17.04 19.10 60.29
N ILE A 107 -16.38 18.03 59.82
CA ILE A 107 -15.02 17.71 60.25
C ILE A 107 -14.06 18.65 59.50
N ILE A 108 -13.46 19.60 60.21
CA ILE A 108 -12.63 20.65 59.62
C ILE A 108 -11.24 20.11 59.29
N ARG A 109 -10.63 19.39 60.24
CA ARG A 109 -9.30 18.76 60.10
C ARG A 109 -9.30 17.42 60.84
N SER A 110 -8.58 16.45 60.30
CA SER A 110 -8.32 15.17 60.94
C SER A 110 -6.92 14.65 60.63
N HIS A 111 -6.24 14.15 61.64
CA HIS A 111 -4.85 13.70 61.60
C HIS A 111 -4.66 12.43 62.45
N ILE A 112 -3.65 11.63 62.10
CA ILE A 112 -3.21 10.47 62.86
C ILE A 112 -1.73 10.63 63.19
N SER A 113 -1.31 10.21 64.39
CA SER A 113 0.06 10.43 64.86
C SER A 113 1.12 9.60 64.13
N ALA A 114 0.75 8.48 63.51
CA ALA A 114 1.66 7.63 62.76
C ALA A 114 0.90 6.83 61.69
N GLU A 115 1.53 6.66 60.51
CA GLU A 115 0.99 5.87 59.40
C GLU A 115 1.23 4.37 59.60
N ALA A 116 2.20 3.99 60.42
CA ALA A 116 2.43 2.64 60.93
C ALA A 116 2.85 2.71 62.40
N PHE A 117 2.54 1.67 63.18
CA PHE A 117 2.81 1.64 64.61
C PHE A 117 2.95 0.18 65.11
N SER A 118 3.76 -0.03 66.14
CA SER A 118 4.11 -1.36 66.68
C SER A 118 3.71 -1.43 68.16
N PRO A 119 2.52 -1.95 68.51
CA PRO A 119 2.05 -2.05 69.89
C PRO A 119 2.73 -3.20 70.65
N ASN A 120 4.06 -3.17 70.76
CA ASN A 120 4.90 -4.21 71.36
C ASN A 120 5.32 -3.88 72.82
N GLY A 121 5.10 -2.64 73.27
CA GLY A 121 5.37 -2.15 74.62
C GLY A 121 6.79 -1.64 74.86
N ASP A 122 7.58 -1.38 73.81
CA ASP A 122 8.95 -0.86 73.90
C ASP A 122 9.05 0.67 74.07
N GLY A 123 7.89 1.36 74.03
CA GLY A 123 7.75 2.80 74.17
C GLY A 123 7.91 3.58 72.86
N ARG A 124 8.11 2.91 71.72
CA ARG A 124 8.27 3.52 70.39
C ARG A 124 7.11 3.11 69.50
N ALA A 125 6.43 4.09 68.93
CA ALA A 125 5.27 3.90 68.07
C ALA A 125 4.23 2.88 68.59
N ASP A 126 4.03 2.76 69.92
CA ASP A 126 3.13 1.78 70.54
C ASP A 126 1.63 2.08 70.32
N VAL A 127 1.30 3.32 69.98
CA VAL A 127 -0.09 3.75 69.84
C VAL A 127 -0.27 4.69 68.65
N VAL A 128 -1.43 4.61 68.02
CA VAL A 128 -1.88 5.62 67.05
C VAL A 128 -2.94 6.51 67.68
N THR A 129 -2.71 7.82 67.65
CA THR A 129 -3.67 8.81 68.13
C THR A 129 -4.37 9.46 66.95
N VAL A 130 -5.69 9.34 66.91
CA VAL A 130 -6.57 10.05 65.98
C VAL A 130 -7.03 11.34 66.64
N THR A 131 -6.77 12.47 65.98
CA THR A 131 -7.33 13.78 66.38
C THR A 131 -8.15 14.38 65.25
N ALA A 132 -9.28 15.00 65.60
CA ALA A 132 -10.08 15.77 64.66
C ALA A 132 -10.83 16.91 65.34
N GLU A 133 -11.20 17.93 64.58
CA GLU A 133 -11.98 19.08 65.07
C GLU A 133 -13.26 19.24 64.26
N LEU A 134 -14.36 19.47 64.96
CA LEU A 134 -15.69 19.66 64.41
C LEU A 134 -16.07 21.15 64.45
N THR A 135 -16.80 21.62 63.44
CA THR A 135 -17.32 22.99 63.39
C THR A 135 -18.26 23.33 64.54
N ARG A 136 -18.89 22.34 65.19
CA ARG A 136 -19.74 22.51 66.37
C ARG A 136 -19.88 21.22 67.20
N PRO A 137 -20.38 21.28 68.46
CA PRO A 137 -20.37 20.13 69.36
C PRO A 137 -21.30 19.02 68.85
N ALA A 138 -20.80 17.78 68.82
CA ALA A 138 -21.52 16.60 68.33
C ALA A 138 -21.25 15.38 69.24
N ASP A 139 -22.12 14.38 69.20
CA ASP A 139 -21.80 13.02 69.64
C ASP A 139 -21.01 12.34 68.52
N TRP A 140 -19.76 11.98 68.78
CA TRP A 140 -18.84 11.44 67.79
C TRP A 140 -18.36 10.05 68.14
N LYS A 141 -17.98 9.30 67.09
CA LYS A 141 -17.33 7.99 67.20
C LYS A 141 -16.10 7.91 66.28
N VAL A 142 -15.05 7.26 66.75
CA VAL A 142 -13.93 6.79 65.94
C VAL A 142 -13.96 5.27 65.96
N LEU A 143 -14.22 4.67 64.80
CA LEU A 143 -14.30 3.23 64.62
C LEU A 143 -13.00 2.75 63.98
N VAL A 144 -12.32 1.82 64.64
CA VAL A 144 -11.19 1.08 64.06
C VAL A 144 -11.78 -0.16 63.40
N ALA A 145 -11.63 -0.24 62.09
CA ALA A 145 -12.08 -1.36 61.29
C ALA A 145 -10.89 -2.07 60.65
N ASP A 146 -10.95 -3.39 60.61
CA ASP A 146 -9.97 -4.19 59.87
C ASP A 146 -10.13 -4.03 58.35
N ALA A 147 -9.26 -4.69 57.58
CA ALA A 147 -9.30 -4.68 56.12
C ALA A 147 -10.65 -5.16 55.55
N GLY A 148 -11.36 -6.07 56.26
CA GLY A 148 -12.69 -6.57 55.92
C GLY A 148 -13.84 -5.63 56.27
N ALA A 149 -13.55 -4.43 56.80
CA ALA A 149 -14.50 -3.45 57.30
C ALA A 149 -15.20 -3.82 58.62
N ALA A 150 -14.78 -4.90 59.29
CA ALA A 150 -15.33 -5.24 60.61
C ALA A 150 -14.77 -4.28 61.67
N VAL A 151 -15.65 -3.62 62.40
CA VAL A 151 -15.25 -2.69 63.47
C VAL A 151 -14.80 -3.49 64.68
N ILE A 152 -13.52 -3.38 65.02
CA ILE A 152 -12.90 -4.10 66.13
C ILE A 152 -12.77 -3.24 67.39
N LYS A 153 -12.65 -1.92 67.22
CA LYS A 153 -12.58 -0.96 68.33
C LYS A 153 -13.46 0.25 68.05
N GLU A 154 -14.21 0.68 69.06
CA GLU A 154 -14.99 1.91 69.01
C GLU A 154 -14.56 2.83 70.15
N TYR A 155 -14.27 4.08 69.79
CA TYR A 155 -14.17 5.19 70.72
C TYR A 155 -15.36 6.10 70.50
N ALA A 156 -16.03 6.54 71.57
CA ALA A 156 -17.13 7.49 71.49
C ALA A 156 -16.89 8.65 72.45
N GLY A 157 -17.34 9.84 72.07
CA GLY A 157 -17.22 11.03 72.90
C GLY A 157 -18.19 12.12 72.46
N ARG A 158 -18.21 13.21 73.24
CA ARG A 158 -19.09 14.35 72.98
C ARG A 158 -18.29 15.64 73.02
N GLY A 159 -18.53 16.54 72.07
CA GLY A 159 -17.88 17.85 72.00
C GLY A 159 -17.40 18.20 70.59
N GLN A 160 -16.61 19.28 70.48
CA GLN A 160 -16.05 19.73 69.20
C GLN A 160 -14.72 19.07 68.85
N ALA A 161 -13.92 18.68 69.84
CA ALA A 161 -12.63 18.04 69.63
C ALA A 161 -12.73 16.53 69.80
N ILE A 162 -12.13 15.80 68.87
CA ILE A 162 -12.02 14.35 68.85
C ILE A 162 -10.58 13.98 69.17
N ARG A 163 -10.38 13.12 70.16
CA ARG A 163 -9.11 12.47 70.42
C ARG A 163 -9.37 11.02 70.83
N ALA A 164 -8.91 10.08 70.01
CA ALA A 164 -8.95 8.66 70.30
C ALA A 164 -7.53 8.09 70.20
N VAL A 165 -7.10 7.31 71.19
CA VAL A 165 -5.79 6.67 71.21
C VAL A 165 -6.01 5.18 71.11
N TRP A 166 -5.51 4.58 70.04
CA TRP A 166 -5.58 3.14 69.81
C TRP A 166 -4.23 2.50 70.02
N ASP A 167 -4.22 1.51 70.91
CA ASP A 167 -3.06 0.73 71.37
C ASP A 167 -2.97 -0.64 70.68
N GLY A 168 -3.61 -0.76 69.51
CA GLY A 168 -3.63 -2.01 68.75
C GLY A 168 -4.51 -3.11 69.33
N ARG A 169 -5.35 -2.83 70.33
CA ARG A 169 -6.27 -3.82 70.93
C ARG A 169 -7.71 -3.60 70.54
N ASP A 170 -8.46 -4.69 70.39
CA ASP A 170 -9.89 -4.64 70.11
C ASP A 170 -10.72 -4.22 71.35
N SER A 171 -12.04 -4.14 71.20
CA SER A 171 -12.96 -3.72 72.28
C SER A 171 -12.98 -4.68 73.48
N PHE A 172 -12.53 -5.91 73.30
CA PHE A 172 -12.45 -6.94 74.34
C PHE A 172 -11.05 -7.02 74.97
N GLY A 173 -10.08 -6.24 74.47
CA GLY A 173 -8.70 -6.16 74.98
C GLY A 173 -7.72 -7.12 74.32
N ALA A 174 -8.15 -7.91 73.34
CA ALA A 174 -7.27 -8.78 72.57
C ALA A 174 -6.41 -7.96 71.60
N VAL A 175 -5.18 -8.42 71.34
CA VAL A 175 -4.28 -7.76 70.38
C VAL A 175 -4.79 -7.99 68.96
N ALA A 176 -4.94 -6.91 68.21
CA ALA A 176 -5.35 -6.97 66.82
C ALA A 176 -4.20 -7.56 65.97
N PRO A 177 -4.49 -8.41 64.98
CA PRO A 177 -3.47 -8.95 64.09
C PRO A 177 -2.71 -7.86 63.33
N GLU A 178 -1.49 -8.15 62.89
CA GLU A 178 -0.76 -7.26 61.98
C GLU A 178 -1.55 -7.03 60.69
N GLY A 179 -1.50 -5.80 60.18
CA GLY A 179 -2.17 -5.43 58.93
C GLY A 179 -2.68 -4.00 58.89
N LYS A 180 -3.39 -3.68 57.80
CA LYS A 180 -3.98 -2.36 57.54
C LYS A 180 -5.31 -2.20 58.26
N TYR A 181 -5.46 -1.07 58.94
CA TYR A 181 -6.68 -0.70 59.65
C TYR A 181 -7.20 0.66 59.20
N ARG A 182 -8.52 0.75 59.06
CA ARG A 182 -9.24 1.98 58.73
C ARG A 182 -9.85 2.59 59.99
N LEU A 183 -9.57 3.87 60.19
CA LEU A 183 -10.02 4.67 61.31
C LEU A 183 -11.13 5.61 60.80
N LEU A 184 -12.38 5.18 60.96
CA LEU A 184 -13.57 5.89 60.49
C LEU A 184 -14.09 6.84 61.57
N ILE A 185 -14.06 8.12 61.29
CA ILE A 185 -14.55 9.18 62.17
C ILE A 185 -15.98 9.55 61.75
N THR A 186 -16.92 9.46 62.67
CA THR A 186 -18.33 9.82 62.48
C THR A 186 -18.79 10.77 63.58
N ALA A 187 -19.73 11.66 63.28
CA ALA A 187 -20.28 12.58 64.27
C ALA A 187 -21.75 12.89 63.98
N ILE A 188 -22.57 13.01 65.02
CA ILE A 188 -24.00 13.32 64.97
C ILE A 188 -24.25 14.55 65.82
N ASP A 189 -24.90 15.54 65.21
CA ASP A 189 -25.27 16.77 65.89
C ASP A 189 -26.15 16.54 67.13
N LEU A 190 -25.86 17.26 68.22
CA LEU A 190 -26.54 17.09 69.51
C LEU A 190 -27.95 17.68 69.56
N GLU A 191 -28.25 18.65 68.71
CA GLU A 191 -29.51 19.41 68.77
C GLU A 191 -30.45 19.01 67.61
N TYR A 192 -29.89 18.66 66.45
CA TYR A 192 -30.67 18.39 65.24
C TYR A 192 -30.56 16.94 64.72
N ALA A 193 -29.78 16.07 65.39
CA ALA A 193 -29.58 14.66 65.03
C ALA A 193 -29.10 14.41 63.58
N THR A 194 -28.37 15.36 63.00
CA THR A 194 -27.82 15.26 61.62
C THR A 194 -26.38 14.74 61.63
N GLN A 195 -26.05 13.82 60.71
CA GLN A 195 -24.71 13.20 60.62
C GLN A 195 -23.72 14.04 59.80
N ALA A 196 -22.52 14.24 60.35
CA ALA A 196 -21.34 14.71 59.63
C ALA A 196 -20.95 13.73 58.51
N ARG A 197 -20.32 14.23 57.45
CA ARG A 197 -19.70 13.36 56.43
C ARG A 197 -18.51 12.65 57.07
N SER A 198 -18.51 11.33 57.08
CA SER A 198 -17.46 10.55 57.71
C SER A 198 -16.12 10.73 57.00
N VAL A 199 -15.04 10.73 57.78
CA VAL A 199 -13.66 10.76 57.27
C VAL A 199 -12.96 9.47 57.65
N VAL A 200 -12.25 8.88 56.70
CA VAL A 200 -11.43 7.68 56.92
C VAL A 200 -9.96 8.07 56.93
N ARG A 201 -9.21 7.53 57.89
CA ARG A 201 -7.75 7.50 57.91
C ARG A 201 -7.28 6.05 57.95
N GLU A 202 -6.04 5.81 57.54
CA GLU A 202 -5.48 4.45 57.52
C GLU A 202 -4.19 4.42 58.30
N THR A 203 -3.95 3.32 58.98
CA THR A 203 -2.69 3.03 59.70
C THR A 203 -2.37 1.54 59.55
N VAL A 204 -1.11 1.17 59.71
CA VAL A 204 -0.65 -0.22 59.69
C VAL A 204 -0.19 -0.61 61.09
N LEU A 205 -0.72 -1.72 61.61
CA LEU A 205 -0.17 -2.37 62.80
C LEU A 205 0.88 -3.37 62.33
N ASP A 206 2.13 -3.18 62.72
CA ASP A 206 3.24 -4.05 62.37
C ASP A 206 4.19 -4.19 63.55
N ILE A 207 4.34 -5.41 64.09
CA ILE A 207 5.22 -5.72 65.22
C ILE A 207 6.46 -6.51 64.79
N SER A 208 6.59 -6.80 63.50
CA SER A 208 7.65 -7.63 62.94
C SER A 208 8.84 -6.75 62.54
N PRO A 209 10.05 -6.98 63.09
CA PRO A 209 11.22 -6.24 62.65
C PRO A 209 11.71 -6.72 61.27
N PRO A 210 12.47 -5.88 60.53
CA PRO A 210 13.02 -6.25 59.24
C PRO A 210 13.82 -7.55 59.26
N VAL A 211 13.68 -8.39 58.24
CA VAL A 211 14.42 -9.64 58.11
C VAL A 211 15.74 -9.40 57.37
N LEU A 212 16.86 -9.68 58.03
CA LEU A 212 18.20 -9.39 57.51
C LEU A 212 18.99 -10.68 57.25
N SER A 213 19.78 -10.69 56.16
CA SER A 213 20.83 -11.69 55.95
C SER A 213 22.02 -11.10 55.19
N ILE A 214 23.22 -11.59 55.47
CA ILE A 214 24.42 -11.35 54.65
C ILE A 214 24.80 -12.71 54.06
N GLN A 215 24.85 -12.77 52.74
CA GLN A 215 25.11 -13.99 51.97
C GLN A 215 26.53 -13.97 51.39
N ILE A 216 26.99 -12.81 50.96
CA ILE A 216 28.36 -12.58 50.46
C ILE A 216 28.93 -11.35 51.17
N PRO A 217 30.16 -11.42 51.73
CA PRO A 217 30.95 -12.63 51.86
C PRO A 217 30.29 -13.63 52.82
N VAL A 218 30.48 -14.92 52.53
CA VAL A 218 30.03 -16.01 53.42
C VAL A 218 30.76 -15.86 54.75
N ASP A 219 30.06 -16.10 55.87
CA ASP A 219 30.66 -15.99 57.20
C ASP A 219 31.91 -16.90 57.34
N GLY A 220 33.03 -16.30 57.76
CA GLY A 220 34.36 -16.91 57.81
C GLY A 220 35.11 -17.00 56.47
N GLY A 221 34.52 -16.51 55.37
CA GLY A 221 35.11 -16.58 54.02
C GLY A 221 36.32 -15.67 53.82
N GLU A 222 37.02 -15.83 52.71
CA GLU A 222 38.18 -15.04 52.31
C GLU A 222 37.85 -14.19 51.08
N VAL A 223 38.26 -12.91 51.07
CA VAL A 223 37.96 -11.96 49.99
C VAL A 223 39.22 -11.19 49.59
N GLN A 224 39.23 -10.73 48.33
CA GLN A 224 40.28 -9.89 47.78
C GLN A 224 39.69 -8.99 46.68
N GLY A 225 40.35 -7.86 46.42
CA GLY A 225 39.91 -6.87 45.45
C GLY A 225 38.58 -6.18 45.78
N TYR A 226 37.77 -5.88 44.77
CA TYR A 226 36.45 -5.28 44.98
C TYR A 226 35.42 -6.37 45.32
N GLN A 227 34.92 -6.37 46.57
CA GLN A 227 33.93 -7.33 47.03
C GLN A 227 32.56 -6.68 47.23
N ASN A 228 31.60 -7.08 46.39
CA ASN A 228 30.21 -6.69 46.60
C ASN A 228 29.60 -7.47 47.76
N VAL A 229 28.99 -6.78 48.72
CA VAL A 229 28.29 -7.41 49.84
C VAL A 229 26.86 -7.67 49.39
N ILE A 230 26.45 -8.93 49.37
CA ILE A 230 25.12 -9.36 48.90
C ILE A 230 24.34 -9.93 50.07
N GLY A 231 23.08 -9.55 50.18
CA GLY A 231 22.20 -10.05 51.23
C GLY A 231 20.77 -9.60 51.08
N ASN A 232 20.01 -9.80 52.16
CA ASN A 232 18.60 -9.44 52.22
C ASN A 232 18.37 -8.38 53.31
N VAL A 233 17.51 -7.43 53.01
CA VAL A 233 16.87 -6.50 53.93
C VAL A 233 15.39 -6.50 53.53
N GLU A 234 14.59 -7.35 54.13
CA GLU A 234 13.21 -7.59 53.71
C GLU A 234 12.24 -7.14 54.79
N ASP A 235 11.45 -6.12 54.47
CA ASP A 235 10.34 -5.64 55.26
C ASP A 235 9.41 -4.80 54.36
N ALA A 236 8.10 -4.99 54.44
CA ALA A 236 7.16 -4.23 53.61
C ALA A 236 7.10 -2.74 53.99
N LEU A 237 7.43 -2.43 55.25
CA LEU A 237 7.46 -1.09 55.82
C LEU A 237 8.88 -0.59 56.09
N LEU A 238 9.91 -1.14 55.43
CA LEU A 238 11.29 -0.74 55.65
C LEU A 238 11.48 0.79 55.55
N SER A 239 12.01 1.39 56.60
CA SER A 239 12.34 2.82 56.66
C SER A 239 13.78 3.07 56.27
N SER A 240 14.71 2.27 56.79
CA SER A 240 16.13 2.34 56.42
C SER A 240 16.91 1.09 56.81
N TYR A 241 18.04 0.86 56.14
CA TYR A 241 19.08 -0.06 56.58
C TYR A 241 20.46 0.57 56.44
N ARG A 242 21.40 0.05 57.22
CA ARG A 242 22.82 0.44 57.19
C ARG A 242 23.69 -0.81 57.28
N LEU A 243 24.65 -0.90 56.38
CA LEU A 243 25.77 -1.83 56.38
C LEU A 243 27.04 -1.10 56.79
N SER A 244 27.73 -1.63 57.80
CA SER A 244 28.99 -1.09 58.28
C SER A 244 30.03 -2.20 58.44
N ILE A 245 31.32 -1.85 58.44
CA ILE A 245 32.44 -2.77 58.57
C ILE A 245 33.41 -2.29 59.66
N GLY A 246 34.04 -3.23 60.37
CA GLY A 246 35.14 -2.94 61.29
C GLY A 246 36.18 -4.06 61.32
N SER A 247 37.41 -3.75 61.71
CA SER A 247 38.51 -4.73 61.78
C SER A 247 38.47 -5.55 63.07
N GLY A 248 38.78 -6.85 62.93
CA GLY A 248 38.74 -7.86 63.98
C GLY A 248 37.34 -8.45 64.22
N ALA A 249 37.27 -9.56 64.96
CA ALA A 249 36.00 -10.26 65.21
C ALA A 249 34.98 -9.40 65.99
N ASN A 250 35.47 -8.52 66.88
CA ASN A 250 34.65 -7.59 67.67
C ASN A 250 35.22 -6.16 67.58
N PRO A 251 34.90 -5.43 66.50
CA PRO A 251 35.47 -4.10 66.27
C PRO A 251 35.03 -3.09 67.33
N ALA A 252 35.96 -2.25 67.79
CA ALA A 252 35.64 -1.14 68.70
C ALA A 252 34.92 0.03 68.01
N ALA A 253 35.03 0.12 66.68
CA ALA A 253 34.36 1.11 65.84
C ALA A 253 34.01 0.48 64.49
N PHE A 254 32.88 0.90 63.92
CA PHE A 254 32.40 0.50 62.60
C PHE A 254 32.36 1.72 61.67
N GLN A 255 32.74 1.51 60.40
CA GLN A 255 32.61 2.48 59.32
C GLN A 255 31.46 2.07 58.40
N GLU A 256 30.58 3.01 58.07
CA GLU A 256 29.49 2.77 57.12
C GLU A 256 30.04 2.54 55.70
N VAL A 257 29.58 1.48 55.05
CA VAL A 257 29.97 1.09 53.68
C VAL A 257 28.77 0.92 52.75
N GLY A 258 27.55 0.97 53.29
CA GLY A 258 26.33 1.02 52.51
C GLY A 258 25.13 1.39 53.36
N SER A 259 24.13 2.03 52.75
CA SER A 259 22.84 2.27 53.38
C SER A 259 21.76 2.45 52.33
N GLY A 260 20.51 2.28 52.74
CA GLY A 260 19.37 2.41 51.86
C GLY A 260 18.05 2.50 52.59
N LYS A 261 16.97 2.72 51.84
CA LYS A 261 15.59 2.84 52.36
C LYS A 261 14.59 1.95 51.64
N ARG A 262 15.08 1.05 50.78
CA ARG A 262 14.25 0.14 50.00
C ARG A 262 14.61 -1.29 50.36
N PRO A 263 13.62 -2.20 50.43
CA PRO A 263 13.90 -3.61 50.64
C PRO A 263 14.78 -4.18 49.54
N ILE A 264 15.67 -5.09 49.92
CA ILE A 264 16.60 -5.77 49.02
C ILE A 264 16.48 -7.27 49.26
N SER A 265 16.29 -8.03 48.18
CA SER A 265 16.30 -9.49 48.21
C SER A 265 17.41 -9.99 47.29
N GLN A 266 18.36 -10.72 47.87
CA GLN A 266 19.60 -11.24 47.27
C GLN A 266 20.35 -10.21 46.42
N GLY A 267 20.41 -8.96 46.91
CA GLY A 267 20.96 -7.83 46.17
C GLY A 267 22.14 -7.18 46.89
N SER A 268 22.76 -6.22 46.20
CA SER A 268 23.90 -5.47 46.73
C SER A 268 23.48 -4.59 47.90
N LEU A 269 24.17 -4.75 49.03
CA LEU A 269 24.04 -3.94 50.24
C LEU A 269 25.14 -2.87 50.35
N GLY A 270 26.23 -3.03 49.61
CA GLY A 270 27.38 -2.13 49.56
C GLY A 270 28.57 -2.79 48.84
N LEU A 271 29.54 -1.98 48.39
CA LEU A 271 30.76 -2.46 47.74
C LEU A 271 31.97 -2.17 48.64
N LEU A 272 32.78 -3.19 48.90
CA LEU A 272 34.03 -3.08 49.64
C LEU A 272 35.20 -3.02 48.64
N ASP A 273 36.09 -2.05 48.81
CA ASP A 273 37.39 -2.02 48.14
C ASP A 273 38.44 -2.54 49.11
N THR A 274 38.87 -3.80 48.94
CA THR A 274 39.80 -4.41 49.89
C THR A 274 41.27 -4.14 49.59
N HIS A 275 41.61 -3.48 48.47
CA HIS A 275 43.01 -3.26 48.08
C HIS A 275 43.78 -2.39 49.09
N ALA A 276 43.10 -1.47 49.77
CA ALA A 276 43.68 -0.60 50.79
C ALA A 276 43.44 -1.11 52.23
N MET A 277 42.78 -2.27 52.38
CA MET A 277 42.52 -2.89 53.68
C MET A 277 43.68 -3.82 54.06
N ASP A 278 44.04 -3.82 55.35
CA ASP A 278 45.09 -4.71 55.85
C ASP A 278 44.65 -6.17 55.76
N ASN A 279 45.57 -7.09 55.44
CA ASN A 279 45.27 -8.53 55.36
C ASN A 279 44.99 -9.10 56.77
N CYS A 280 43.73 -9.06 57.20
CA CYS A 280 43.26 -9.53 58.49
C CYS A 280 41.75 -9.83 58.49
N LEU A 281 41.21 -10.27 59.63
CA LEU A 281 39.78 -10.54 59.81
C LEU A 281 38.98 -9.24 59.96
N TYR A 282 37.82 -9.15 59.32
CA TYR A 282 36.84 -8.06 59.43
C TYR A 282 35.45 -8.60 59.78
N THR A 283 34.64 -7.74 60.40
CA THR A 283 33.24 -8.00 60.71
C THR A 283 32.34 -6.97 60.05
N LEU A 284 31.33 -7.43 59.30
CA LEU A 284 30.21 -6.64 58.83
C LEU A 284 29.09 -6.62 59.85
N GLU A 285 28.44 -5.47 59.98
CA GLU A 285 27.19 -5.29 60.72
C GLU A 285 26.13 -4.71 59.79
N LEU A 286 25.03 -5.44 59.60
CA LEU A 286 23.86 -4.98 58.87
C LEU A 286 22.72 -4.74 59.86
N SER A 287 22.19 -3.54 59.87
CA SER A 287 21.06 -3.15 60.71
C SER A 287 19.92 -2.56 59.88
N GLY A 288 18.68 -2.79 60.28
CA GLY A 288 17.47 -2.33 59.60
C GLY A 288 16.43 -1.79 60.57
N ASN A 289 15.67 -0.78 60.15
CA ASN A 289 14.55 -0.21 60.87
C ASN A 289 13.35 -0.06 59.92
N ASP A 290 12.15 -0.35 60.39
CA ASP A 290 10.90 -0.12 59.65
C ASP A 290 10.23 1.22 60.03
N LEU A 291 9.08 1.52 59.40
CA LEU A 291 8.26 2.71 59.66
C LEU A 291 7.42 2.60 60.95
N ALA A 292 7.25 1.41 61.51
CA ALA A 292 6.64 1.17 62.81
C ALA A 292 7.67 1.23 63.95
N GLU A 293 8.91 1.62 63.64
CA GLU A 293 10.07 1.72 64.53
C GLU A 293 10.60 0.38 65.09
N ASN A 294 10.22 -0.76 64.51
CA ASN A 294 10.89 -2.03 64.82
C ASN A 294 12.28 -2.07 64.18
N SER A 295 13.23 -2.74 64.84
CA SER A 295 14.62 -2.80 64.37
C SER A 295 15.25 -4.18 64.57
N SER A 296 16.20 -4.51 63.70
CA SER A 296 16.98 -5.74 63.75
C SER A 296 18.43 -5.47 63.33
N SER A 297 19.36 -6.34 63.74
CA SER A 297 20.76 -6.26 63.35
C SER A 297 21.40 -7.65 63.34
N ILE A 298 22.29 -7.89 62.38
CA ILE A 298 23.08 -9.12 62.24
C ILE A 298 24.54 -8.79 61.93
N ARG A 299 25.44 -9.74 62.21
CA ARG A 299 26.86 -9.62 61.89
C ARG A 299 27.39 -10.84 61.14
N SER A 300 28.39 -10.64 60.30
CA SER A 300 29.11 -11.68 59.57
C SER A 300 30.60 -11.34 59.50
N THR A 301 31.46 -12.34 59.60
CA THR A 301 32.92 -12.17 59.58
C THR A 301 33.54 -12.68 58.28
N PHE A 302 34.68 -12.13 57.87
CA PHE A 302 35.46 -12.61 56.72
C PHE A 302 36.91 -12.12 56.81
N THR A 303 37.84 -12.73 56.06
CA THR A 303 39.26 -12.36 56.03
C THR A 303 39.64 -11.70 54.70
N VAL A 304 40.42 -10.62 54.73
CA VAL A 304 41.01 -10.00 53.52
C VAL A 304 42.40 -10.58 53.27
N ASN A 305 42.71 -10.95 52.02
CA ASN A 305 44.04 -11.41 51.60
C ASN A 305 44.41 -11.00 50.17
N ASN A 306 45.16 -9.90 50.01
CA ASN A 306 45.51 -9.34 48.69
C ASN A 306 46.90 -9.79 48.16
N ALA A 307 47.21 -11.08 48.06
CA ALA A 307 48.49 -11.54 47.49
C ALA A 307 48.53 -11.43 45.94
N ASP A 308 49.53 -10.72 45.39
CA ASP A 308 49.55 -10.08 44.06
C ASP A 308 50.05 -10.99 42.87
N THR A 309 49.38 -10.95 41.70
CA THR A 309 49.77 -11.66 40.45
C THR A 309 49.91 -10.74 39.22
N ALA A 310 50.65 -11.17 38.18
CA ALA A 310 50.88 -10.34 36.97
C ALA A 310 49.67 -10.31 36.01
N PRO A 311 49.47 -9.23 35.21
CA PRO A 311 48.30 -9.07 34.35
C PRO A 311 48.22 -10.14 33.28
N LYS A 312 47.01 -10.49 32.84
CA LYS A 312 46.77 -11.31 31.65
C LYS A 312 46.17 -10.42 30.56
N VAL A 313 46.61 -10.59 29.31
CA VAL A 313 46.10 -9.80 28.18
C VAL A 313 45.75 -10.70 27.00
N SER A 314 44.61 -10.42 26.37
CA SER A 314 44.14 -11.13 25.17
C SER A 314 43.60 -10.16 24.13
N ILE A 315 43.84 -10.44 22.85
CA ILE A 315 43.31 -9.62 21.75
C ILE A 315 41.83 -9.94 21.55
N THR A 316 40.98 -8.92 21.58
CA THR A 316 39.53 -9.04 21.34
C THR A 316 39.16 -8.69 19.90
N SER A 317 39.97 -7.89 19.21
CA SER A 317 39.79 -7.55 17.79
C SER A 317 41.15 -7.26 17.13
N PRO A 318 41.37 -7.65 15.87
CA PRO A 318 40.47 -8.44 15.02
C PRO A 318 40.40 -9.91 15.48
N ALA A 319 39.35 -10.63 15.08
CA ALA A 319 39.24 -12.06 15.39
C ALA A 319 40.32 -12.88 14.66
N LYS A 320 40.83 -13.94 15.29
CA LYS A 320 41.85 -14.82 14.69
C LYS A 320 41.36 -15.43 13.38
N GLY A 321 42.14 -15.25 12.31
CA GLY A 321 41.83 -15.70 10.96
C GLY A 321 40.81 -14.84 10.21
N SER A 322 40.32 -13.74 10.80
CA SER A 322 39.37 -12.87 10.11
C SER A 322 39.96 -12.19 8.88
N VAL A 323 39.10 -11.83 7.94
CA VAL A 323 39.44 -10.99 6.80
C VAL A 323 38.94 -9.58 7.10
N VAL A 324 39.81 -8.58 6.95
CA VAL A 324 39.51 -7.16 7.20
C VAL A 324 39.85 -6.33 5.96
N SER A 325 39.12 -5.24 5.75
CA SER A 325 39.36 -4.28 4.66
C SER A 325 39.02 -2.87 5.15
N GLY A 326 39.33 -1.83 4.37
CA GLY A 326 39.14 -0.40 4.70
C GLY A 326 39.61 0.08 6.08
N VAL A 327 38.84 -0.18 7.14
CA VAL A 327 39.14 0.14 8.55
C VAL A 327 38.97 -1.09 9.44
N MET A 328 40.03 -1.45 10.16
CA MET A 328 40.07 -2.55 11.13
C MET A 328 39.98 -1.99 12.55
N ALA A 329 39.10 -2.55 13.37
CA ALA A 329 39.14 -2.33 14.82
C ALA A 329 40.23 -3.20 15.46
N TYR A 330 41.03 -2.62 16.35
CA TYR A 330 41.92 -3.37 17.24
C TYR A 330 41.49 -3.19 18.68
N GLY A 331 41.59 -4.24 19.48
CA GLY A 331 41.21 -4.20 20.89
C GLY A 331 41.82 -5.32 21.70
N ALA A 332 41.95 -5.11 23.00
CA ALA A 332 42.39 -6.12 23.94
C ALA A 332 41.59 -6.07 25.23
N GLU A 333 41.45 -7.22 25.88
CA GLU A 333 40.91 -7.38 27.22
C GLU A 333 42.06 -7.75 28.15
N VAL A 334 42.13 -7.05 29.28
CA VAL A 334 43.11 -7.28 30.34
C VAL A 334 42.38 -7.82 31.56
N ILE A 335 42.90 -8.90 32.13
CA ILE A 335 42.46 -9.43 33.42
C ILE A 335 43.64 -9.27 34.38
N ASP A 336 43.50 -8.33 35.31
CA ASP A 336 44.47 -8.06 36.37
C ASP A 336 43.72 -7.86 37.68
N ASP A 337 44.36 -8.18 38.80
CA ASP A 337 43.79 -7.99 40.13
C ASP A 337 43.96 -6.55 40.65
N GLN A 338 44.52 -5.62 39.85
CA GLN A 338 44.71 -4.19 40.16
C GLN A 338 44.27 -3.23 39.02
N LEU A 339 44.08 -1.95 39.38
CA LEU A 339 43.80 -0.85 38.45
C LEU A 339 45.09 -0.16 37.97
N GLY A 340 45.16 0.20 36.68
CA GLY A 340 46.23 1.06 36.11
C GLY A 340 47.19 0.40 35.12
N VAL A 341 46.72 -0.60 34.36
CA VAL A 341 47.51 -1.30 33.34
C VAL A 341 47.68 -0.43 32.08
N LYS A 342 48.88 -0.47 31.49
CA LYS A 342 49.17 0.11 30.17
C LYS A 342 49.20 -0.99 29.12
N VAL A 343 48.52 -0.79 28.00
CA VAL A 343 48.47 -1.76 26.91
C VAL A 343 49.09 -1.18 25.64
N THR A 344 50.16 -1.80 25.15
CA THR A 344 50.81 -1.43 23.89
C THR A 344 50.51 -2.46 22.82
N PHE A 345 49.89 -2.03 21.72
CA PHE A 345 49.61 -2.86 20.54
C PHE A 345 50.75 -2.81 19.53
N TYR A 346 51.06 -3.95 18.93
CA TYR A 346 52.05 -4.10 17.87
C TYR A 346 51.41 -4.76 16.65
N LEU A 347 51.52 -4.10 15.50
CA LEU A 347 51.07 -4.57 14.20
C LEU A 347 52.29 -4.86 13.32
N ASP A 348 52.46 -6.12 12.92
CA ASP A 348 53.67 -6.64 12.25
C ASP A 348 54.97 -6.17 12.92
N ASP A 349 55.02 -6.36 14.24
CA ASP A 349 56.14 -6.02 15.13
C ASP A 349 56.48 -4.53 15.23
N LYS A 350 55.64 -3.64 14.67
CA LYS A 350 55.73 -2.19 14.83
C LYS A 350 54.71 -1.69 15.82
N ALA A 351 55.13 -0.80 16.73
CA ALA A 351 54.22 -0.18 17.69
C ALA A 351 53.09 0.56 16.95
N LEU A 352 51.86 0.15 17.22
CA LEU A 352 50.64 0.70 16.64
C LEU A 352 50.07 1.81 17.52
N ALA A 353 49.82 1.51 18.80
CA ALA A 353 49.25 2.43 19.78
C ALA A 353 49.55 1.95 21.21
N GLN A 354 49.63 2.88 22.16
CA GLN A 354 49.68 2.59 23.60
C GLN A 354 48.49 3.28 24.28
N LEU A 355 47.78 2.54 25.13
CA LEU A 355 46.57 2.98 25.81
C LEU A 355 46.70 2.73 27.32
N ASP A 356 46.42 3.75 28.11
CA ASP A 356 46.60 3.73 29.57
C ASP A 356 45.25 3.72 30.33
N GLN A 357 44.12 3.60 29.61
CA GLN A 357 42.76 3.54 30.15
C GLN A 357 41.85 2.61 29.32
N GLU A 358 40.95 1.91 29.99
CA GLU A 358 39.91 1.08 29.37
C GLU A 358 38.77 1.93 28.76
N PRO A 359 38.14 1.48 27.66
CA PRO A 359 38.42 0.25 26.93
C PRO A 359 39.69 0.36 26.05
N TYR A 360 40.56 -0.66 26.08
CA TYR A 360 41.79 -0.69 25.28
C TYR A 360 41.50 -1.04 23.81
N GLN A 361 40.96 -0.09 23.06
CA GLN A 361 40.56 -0.29 21.66
C GLN A 361 40.77 0.95 20.79
N GLY A 362 40.87 0.73 19.47
CA GLY A 362 40.99 1.78 18.46
C GLY A 362 40.73 1.25 17.04
N THR A 363 40.98 2.09 16.03
CA THR A 363 40.82 1.72 14.62
C THR A 363 42.08 2.00 13.80
N TYR A 364 42.30 1.21 12.76
CA TYR A 364 43.42 1.33 11.85
C TYR A 364 42.97 1.19 10.40
N ALA A 365 43.46 2.07 9.53
CA ALA A 365 43.08 2.04 8.12
C ALA A 365 43.91 1.00 7.34
N THR A 366 43.27 -0.08 6.88
CA THR A 366 43.93 -1.26 6.31
C THR A 366 44.45 -1.05 4.89
N TYR A 367 44.06 0.01 4.19
CA TYR A 367 44.66 0.37 2.89
C TYR A 367 46.16 0.72 3.02
N ARG A 368 46.64 1.02 4.23
CA ARG A 368 48.07 1.24 4.52
C ARG A 368 48.86 -0.06 4.65
N LEU A 369 48.18 -1.21 4.56
CA LEU A 369 48.75 -2.54 4.60
C LEU A 369 48.63 -3.19 3.23
N ALA A 370 49.58 -4.04 2.88
CA ALA A 370 49.48 -4.87 1.69
C ALA A 370 48.34 -5.90 1.85
N ASN A 371 47.73 -6.37 0.75
CA ASN A 371 46.81 -7.50 0.86
C ASN A 371 47.59 -8.77 1.27
N GLY A 372 47.06 -9.55 2.20
CA GLY A 372 47.71 -10.73 2.74
C GLY A 372 47.60 -10.85 4.26
N THR A 373 48.35 -11.78 4.84
CA THR A 373 48.28 -12.07 6.28
C THR A 373 49.13 -11.10 7.11
N HIS A 374 48.52 -10.51 8.13
CA HIS A 374 49.12 -9.60 9.12
C HIS A 374 49.00 -10.16 10.54
N ARG A 375 49.81 -9.64 11.46
CA ARG A 375 49.90 -10.08 12.86
C ARG A 375 49.68 -8.93 13.83
N LEU A 376 48.78 -9.12 14.81
CA LEU A 376 48.56 -8.21 15.93
C LEU A 376 48.84 -8.93 17.26
N HIS A 377 49.57 -8.28 18.16
CA HIS A 377 49.69 -8.69 19.55
C HIS A 377 49.73 -7.46 20.48
N ALA A 378 49.49 -7.67 21.77
CA ALA A 378 49.48 -6.63 22.78
C ALA A 378 50.35 -7.01 23.98
N VAL A 379 50.98 -6.02 24.60
CA VAL A 379 51.72 -6.16 25.85
C VAL A 379 51.01 -5.34 26.92
N ALA A 380 50.65 -5.98 28.03
CA ALA A 380 50.09 -5.32 29.21
C ALA A 380 51.17 -5.16 30.27
N GLU A 381 51.29 -3.96 30.85
CA GLU A 381 52.21 -3.61 31.92
C GLU A 381 51.44 -3.08 33.13
N ASP A 382 51.60 -3.69 34.31
CA ASP A 382 51.00 -3.20 35.54
C ASP A 382 51.80 -2.05 36.18
N ARG A 383 51.28 -1.48 37.28
CA ARG A 383 51.95 -0.37 37.99
C ARG A 383 53.26 -0.80 38.67
N ALA A 384 53.43 -2.09 38.95
CA ALA A 384 54.66 -2.66 39.49
C ALA A 384 55.72 -2.92 38.40
N GLY A 385 55.39 -2.67 37.12
CA GLY A 385 56.26 -2.84 35.96
C GLY A 385 56.38 -4.29 35.48
N ARG A 386 55.50 -5.19 35.93
CA ARG A 386 55.44 -6.57 35.41
C ARG A 386 54.67 -6.55 34.09
N THR A 387 55.18 -7.29 33.11
CA THR A 387 54.60 -7.33 31.76
C THR A 387 54.15 -8.73 31.36
N THR A 388 53.06 -8.79 30.61
CA THR A 388 52.56 -10.01 29.97
C THR A 388 52.25 -9.74 28.51
N LEU A 389 52.60 -10.70 27.65
CA LEU A 389 52.38 -10.66 26.22
C LEU A 389 51.12 -11.48 25.87
N SER A 390 50.26 -10.94 25.01
CA SER A 390 49.09 -11.66 24.50
C SER A 390 49.50 -12.76 23.50
N GLU A 391 48.59 -13.68 23.20
CA GLU A 391 48.74 -14.46 21.97
C GLU A 391 48.77 -13.53 20.75
N THR A 392 49.54 -13.90 19.72
CA THR A 392 49.53 -13.21 18.43
C THR A 392 48.33 -13.66 17.62
N VAL A 393 47.45 -12.71 17.28
CA VAL A 393 46.33 -12.91 16.37
C VAL A 393 46.79 -12.63 14.94
N THR A 394 46.58 -13.60 14.05
CA THR A 394 46.74 -13.42 12.62
C THR A 394 45.40 -13.07 11.98
N PHE A 395 45.40 -12.17 11.00
CA PHE A 395 44.23 -11.79 10.21
C PHE A 395 44.68 -11.51 8.77
N THR A 396 43.76 -11.51 7.82
CA THR A 396 44.06 -11.25 6.40
C THR A 396 43.50 -9.89 6.01
N VAL A 397 44.33 -9.02 5.44
CA VAL A 397 43.87 -7.81 4.78
C VAL A 397 43.51 -8.15 3.35
N ASP A 398 42.27 -7.87 2.95
CA ASP A 398 41.81 -8.03 1.58
C ASP A 398 41.04 -6.78 1.12
N ASN A 399 41.77 -5.83 0.53
CA ASN A 399 41.20 -4.66 -0.09
C ASN A 399 40.85 -4.91 -1.59
N SER A 400 40.69 -6.15 -2.04
CA SER A 400 40.38 -6.45 -3.44
C SER A 400 39.02 -5.92 -3.90
N LEU A 401 38.93 -5.65 -5.20
CA LEU A 401 37.71 -5.23 -5.90
C LEU A 401 36.98 -6.48 -6.42
N SER A 402 35.66 -6.52 -6.29
CA SER A 402 34.80 -7.56 -6.83
C SER A 402 33.78 -6.98 -7.82
N GLU A 403 33.25 -7.82 -8.72
CA GLU A 403 32.12 -7.48 -9.60
C GLU A 403 32.35 -6.31 -10.59
N LEU A 404 33.62 -5.99 -10.91
CA LEU A 404 33.91 -4.97 -11.92
C LEU A 404 33.31 -5.37 -13.27
N SER A 405 32.33 -4.60 -13.72
CA SER A 405 31.57 -4.83 -14.93
C SER A 405 31.21 -3.50 -15.60
N ALA A 406 30.90 -3.58 -16.88
CA ALA A 406 30.37 -2.49 -17.68
C ALA A 406 29.22 -3.08 -18.51
N ASP A 407 28.04 -2.48 -18.41
CA ASP A 407 26.84 -2.94 -19.10
C ASP A 407 26.03 -1.73 -19.58
N PRO A 408 25.69 -1.63 -20.87
CA PRO A 408 26.13 -2.50 -21.98
C PRO A 408 27.63 -2.38 -22.28
N ASN A 409 28.24 -3.47 -22.76
CA ASN A 409 29.60 -3.49 -23.31
C ASN A 409 29.69 -4.54 -24.44
N PRO A 410 29.82 -4.15 -25.73
CA PRO A 410 30.06 -2.78 -26.23
C PRO A 410 28.86 -1.84 -26.01
N PHE A 411 29.11 -0.52 -26.06
CA PHE A 411 28.07 0.53 -26.05
C PHE A 411 28.29 1.52 -27.21
N THR A 412 27.25 2.30 -27.55
CA THR A 412 27.15 3.07 -28.80
C THR A 412 26.84 4.55 -28.53
N PRO A 413 27.84 5.40 -28.24
CA PRO A 413 27.63 6.79 -27.82
C PRO A 413 27.29 7.75 -28.98
N ASN A 414 26.15 7.55 -29.66
CA ASN A 414 25.75 8.28 -30.87
C ASN A 414 24.59 9.29 -30.64
N GLY A 415 23.92 9.23 -29.48
CA GLY A 415 22.84 10.11 -29.07
C GLY A 415 21.46 9.74 -29.63
N ASP A 416 21.24 8.49 -30.04
CA ASP A 416 19.95 7.99 -30.56
C ASP A 416 18.96 7.51 -29.47
N GLY A 417 19.38 7.54 -28.21
CA GLY A 417 18.60 7.14 -27.04
C GLY A 417 18.76 5.66 -26.66
N TRP A 418 19.59 4.88 -27.36
CA TRP A 418 19.79 3.45 -27.12
C TRP A 418 21.25 3.09 -26.87
N ASN A 419 21.55 2.52 -25.70
CA ASN A 419 22.91 2.11 -25.30
C ASN A 419 23.97 3.22 -25.48
N ASP A 420 23.55 4.49 -25.39
CA ASP A 420 24.40 5.68 -25.50
C ASP A 420 25.45 5.77 -24.39
N THR A 421 25.18 5.10 -23.29
CA THR A 421 26.02 5.09 -22.10
C THR A 421 26.27 3.66 -21.63
N THR A 422 27.36 3.48 -20.91
CA THR A 422 27.68 2.23 -20.22
C THR A 422 27.77 2.48 -18.73
N LEU A 423 27.17 1.58 -17.93
CA LEU A 423 27.22 1.66 -16.49
C LEU A 423 28.42 0.88 -15.96
N ILE A 424 29.45 1.59 -15.51
CA ILE A 424 30.61 1.01 -14.83
C ILE A 424 30.19 0.70 -13.40
N SER A 425 30.05 -0.59 -13.11
CA SER A 425 29.67 -1.10 -11.80
C SER A 425 30.84 -1.83 -11.16
N ALA A 426 31.07 -1.60 -9.88
CA ALA A 426 32.04 -2.37 -9.10
C ALA A 426 31.65 -2.38 -7.63
N ARG A 427 32.11 -3.39 -6.90
CA ARG A 427 31.87 -3.50 -5.46
C ARG A 427 33.17 -3.58 -4.69
N LEU A 428 33.32 -2.63 -3.77
CA LEU A 428 34.37 -2.61 -2.76
C LEU A 428 33.92 -3.47 -1.58
N ALA A 429 34.86 -4.14 -0.93
CA ALA A 429 34.60 -4.93 0.27
C ALA A 429 33.97 -4.10 1.41
N MET A 430 34.19 -2.78 1.44
CA MET A 430 33.51 -1.83 2.33
C MET A 430 33.59 -0.39 1.80
N GLU A 431 33.01 0.58 2.54
CA GLU A 431 32.94 1.97 2.11
C GLU A 431 34.32 2.63 2.07
N ALA A 432 34.71 3.16 0.91
CA ALA A 432 35.98 3.86 0.73
C ALA A 432 35.84 5.03 -0.26
N LEU A 433 36.86 5.89 -0.29
CA LEU A 433 37.06 6.79 -1.43
C LEU A 433 37.58 5.96 -2.62
N TRP A 434 37.12 6.28 -3.82
CA TRP A 434 37.49 5.56 -5.03
C TRP A 434 37.63 6.52 -6.23
N GLY A 435 38.42 6.10 -7.22
CA GLY A 435 38.58 6.78 -8.50
C GLY A 435 38.45 5.80 -9.68
N ILE A 436 37.87 6.28 -10.77
CA ILE A 436 37.76 5.57 -12.06
C ILE A 436 38.57 6.36 -13.08
N ARG A 437 39.48 5.70 -13.80
CA ARG A 437 40.24 6.27 -14.92
C ARG A 437 39.94 5.48 -16.18
N ILE A 438 39.50 6.17 -17.23
CA ILE A 438 39.29 5.59 -18.55
C ILE A 438 40.44 6.05 -19.43
N THR A 439 41.10 5.11 -20.09
CA THR A 439 42.28 5.36 -20.93
C THR A 439 42.15 4.72 -22.30
N ASP A 440 42.79 5.31 -23.30
CA ASP A 440 42.91 4.73 -24.64
C ASP A 440 43.99 3.64 -24.72
N ALA A 441 44.22 3.08 -25.91
CA ALA A 441 45.20 2.01 -26.13
C ALA A 441 46.65 2.44 -25.83
N GLU A 442 46.95 3.73 -25.94
CA GLU A 442 48.25 4.33 -25.60
C GLU A 442 48.35 4.75 -24.12
N ALA A 443 47.36 4.40 -23.29
CA ALA A 443 47.23 4.75 -21.88
C ALA A 443 47.08 6.26 -21.60
N ASN A 444 46.67 7.06 -22.59
CA ASN A 444 46.31 8.45 -22.37
C ASN A 444 44.96 8.55 -21.65
N LEU A 445 44.82 9.54 -20.76
CA LEU A 445 43.59 9.77 -20.03
C LEU A 445 42.47 10.26 -20.96
N VAL A 446 41.37 9.52 -21.00
CA VAL A 446 40.14 9.86 -21.75
C VAL A 446 39.13 10.53 -20.83
N ARG A 447 38.86 9.93 -19.66
CA ARG A 447 37.87 10.42 -18.69
C ARG A 447 38.25 9.96 -17.28
N GLU A 448 37.87 10.72 -16.26
CA GLU A 448 38.02 10.29 -14.87
C GLU A 448 36.79 10.64 -14.04
N PHE A 449 36.53 9.80 -13.03
CA PHE A 449 35.48 9.98 -12.03
C PHE A 449 36.06 9.71 -10.64
N SER A 450 35.45 10.28 -9.60
CA SER A 450 35.79 9.97 -8.21
C SER A 450 34.56 10.00 -7.34
N GLY A 451 34.58 9.25 -6.24
CA GLY A 451 33.45 9.16 -5.32
C GLY A 451 33.80 8.50 -4.00
N ARG A 452 32.76 8.28 -3.18
CA ARG A 452 32.83 7.61 -1.88
C ARG A 452 31.68 6.61 -1.77
N GLY A 453 31.95 5.40 -1.32
CA GLY A 453 30.93 4.35 -1.22
C GLY A 453 31.54 2.96 -1.18
N ASN A 454 30.72 1.93 -0.94
CA ASN A 454 31.11 0.53 -1.15
C ASN A 454 30.55 -0.04 -2.48
N GLY A 455 29.49 0.56 -3.01
CA GLY A 455 29.01 0.34 -4.37
C GLY A 455 29.49 1.47 -5.28
N ILE A 456 30.06 1.10 -6.42
CA ILE A 456 30.42 2.00 -7.51
C ILE A 456 29.40 1.77 -8.62
N SER A 457 28.74 2.85 -9.04
CA SER A 457 27.76 2.87 -10.12
C SER A 457 27.97 4.17 -10.86
N GLN A 458 28.82 4.14 -11.88
CA GLN A 458 29.21 5.32 -12.64
C GLN A 458 28.89 5.15 -14.11
N GLU A 459 28.03 6.00 -14.63
CA GLU A 459 27.68 6.04 -16.04
C GLU A 459 28.77 6.78 -16.83
N TRP A 460 29.17 6.21 -17.97
CA TRP A 460 30.02 6.85 -18.95
C TRP A 460 29.30 6.96 -20.30
N ASP A 461 29.21 8.18 -20.80
CA ASP A 461 28.50 8.58 -22.02
C ASP A 461 29.37 8.53 -23.29
N GLY A 462 30.54 7.88 -23.21
CA GLY A 462 31.48 7.82 -24.32
C GLY A 462 32.09 9.16 -24.69
N ARG A 463 32.08 10.16 -23.80
CA ARG A 463 32.78 11.43 -24.02
C ARG A 463 34.09 11.50 -23.25
N ASN A 464 35.08 12.16 -23.83
CA ASN A 464 36.35 12.47 -23.17
C ASN A 464 36.22 13.70 -22.24
N THR A 465 37.30 14.11 -21.57
CA THR A 465 37.33 15.28 -20.66
C THR A 465 36.97 16.62 -21.33
N THR A 466 37.12 16.75 -22.64
CA THR A 466 36.73 17.96 -23.40
C THR A 466 35.29 17.92 -23.90
N GLY A 467 34.56 16.83 -23.63
CA GLY A 467 33.16 16.64 -24.02
C GLY A 467 32.96 16.12 -25.44
N GLN A 468 34.03 15.72 -26.13
CA GLN A 468 33.96 15.12 -27.46
C GLN A 468 33.70 13.61 -27.36
N ILE A 469 32.86 13.08 -28.25
CA ILE A 469 32.62 11.64 -28.35
C ILE A 469 33.93 10.94 -28.75
N VAL A 470 34.24 9.84 -28.09
CA VAL A 470 35.46 9.06 -28.32
C VAL A 470 35.37 8.26 -29.62
N ALA A 471 36.51 7.83 -30.14
CA ALA A 471 36.57 7.06 -31.38
C ALA A 471 36.13 5.60 -31.16
N ASP A 472 35.85 4.89 -32.26
CA ASP A 472 35.58 3.45 -32.19
C ASP A 472 36.85 2.71 -31.76
N ALA A 473 36.87 2.21 -30.53
CA ALA A 473 38.02 1.55 -29.95
C ALA A 473 37.66 0.81 -28.64
N ASP A 474 38.60 -0.01 -28.19
CA ASP A 474 38.64 -0.53 -26.84
C ASP A 474 39.28 0.48 -25.90
N TYR A 475 38.62 0.77 -24.79
CA TYR A 475 39.07 1.64 -23.72
C TYR A 475 39.32 0.83 -22.46
N THR A 476 40.37 1.18 -21.71
CA THR A 476 40.67 0.52 -20.44
C THR A 476 40.09 1.35 -19.30
N VAL A 477 39.12 0.78 -18.59
CA VAL A 477 38.58 1.31 -17.34
C VAL A 477 39.40 0.74 -16.19
N THR A 478 40.01 1.62 -15.40
CA THR A 478 40.74 1.28 -14.18
C THR A 478 40.00 1.84 -12.97
N VAL A 479 39.62 0.98 -12.04
CA VAL A 479 39.06 1.38 -10.74
C VAL A 479 40.14 1.24 -9.67
N SER A 480 40.40 2.31 -8.93
CA SER A 480 41.44 2.31 -7.90
C SER A 480 41.09 3.09 -6.63
N LEU A 481 41.74 2.73 -5.52
CA LEU A 481 41.74 3.51 -4.27
C LEU A 481 42.62 4.78 -4.40
N PRO A 482 42.50 5.78 -3.50
CA PRO A 482 43.14 7.10 -3.66
C PRO A 482 44.68 7.10 -3.65
N ASP A 483 45.30 6.04 -3.13
CA ASP A 483 46.75 5.83 -3.14
C ASP A 483 47.22 4.97 -4.33
N HIS A 484 46.32 4.63 -5.26
CA HIS A 484 46.54 3.79 -6.43
C HIS A 484 47.04 2.37 -6.12
N SER A 485 46.92 1.91 -4.86
CA SER A 485 47.50 0.63 -4.40
C SER A 485 46.73 -0.61 -4.83
N VAL A 486 45.45 -0.47 -5.20
CA VAL A 486 44.59 -1.54 -5.73
C VAL A 486 44.00 -1.05 -7.05
N ALA A 487 44.26 -1.75 -8.14
CA ALA A 487 43.71 -1.44 -9.46
C ALA A 487 43.08 -2.69 -10.08
N ALA A 488 41.76 -2.66 -10.29
CA ALA A 488 41.10 -3.61 -11.19
C ALA A 488 40.87 -2.93 -12.53
N THR A 489 41.07 -3.68 -13.61
CA THR A 489 40.90 -3.17 -14.98
C THR A 489 39.85 -3.97 -15.73
N LEU A 490 39.11 -3.30 -16.59
CA LEU A 490 38.13 -3.87 -17.51
C LEU A 490 38.24 -3.16 -18.86
N THR A 491 38.11 -3.93 -19.94
CA THR A 491 38.01 -3.39 -21.29
C THR A 491 36.56 -3.04 -21.60
N VAL A 492 36.33 -1.80 -22.03
CA VAL A 492 35.04 -1.29 -22.49
C VAL A 492 35.17 -0.85 -23.94
N THR A 493 34.35 -1.41 -24.81
CA THR A 493 34.38 -1.13 -26.25
C THR A 493 33.33 -0.06 -26.59
N ALA A 494 33.76 1.08 -27.13
CA ALA A 494 32.86 2.10 -27.67
C ALA A 494 32.77 1.95 -29.19
N GLN A 495 31.55 1.92 -29.74
CA GLN A 495 31.29 1.77 -31.19
C GLN A 495 30.31 2.83 -31.68
N ASN A 496 30.83 3.94 -32.20
CA ASN A 496 30.06 5.08 -32.72
C ASN A 496 29.67 4.91 -34.21
N ARG A 497 30.05 3.82 -34.89
CA ARG A 497 29.74 3.57 -36.31
C ARG A 497 29.03 2.25 -36.58
N LEU A 498 27.91 2.00 -35.92
CA LEU A 498 27.01 0.93 -36.35
C LEU A 498 25.67 1.50 -36.78
N THR A 499 25.22 1.02 -37.94
CA THR A 499 23.87 1.25 -38.43
C THR A 499 22.97 0.21 -37.75
N PRO A 500 21.93 0.61 -37.00
CA PRO A 500 20.96 -0.34 -36.48
C PRO A 500 20.25 -1.05 -37.65
N PRO A 501 19.55 -2.18 -37.40
CA PRO A 501 18.81 -2.86 -38.46
C PRO A 501 17.92 -1.90 -39.25
N GLU A 502 17.92 -1.99 -40.58
CA GLU A 502 16.99 -1.21 -41.42
C GLU A 502 15.68 -1.98 -41.50
N VAL A 503 14.56 -1.33 -41.15
CA VAL A 503 13.24 -1.94 -41.26
C VAL A 503 12.25 -1.00 -41.93
N ASP A 504 11.38 -1.57 -42.74
CA ASP A 504 10.24 -0.89 -43.34
C ASP A 504 9.15 -1.92 -43.65
N PHE A 505 7.88 -1.52 -43.61
CA PHE A 505 6.79 -2.36 -44.05
C PHE A 505 5.63 -1.55 -44.62
N ARG A 506 4.81 -2.22 -45.41
CA ARG A 506 3.60 -1.70 -46.04
C ARG A 506 2.62 -2.82 -46.32
N VAL A 507 1.34 -2.46 -46.43
CA VAL A 507 0.28 -3.34 -46.92
C VAL A 507 0.07 -3.11 -48.42
N THR A 508 -0.22 -4.18 -49.17
CA THR A 508 -0.42 -4.11 -50.63
C THR A 508 -1.86 -3.80 -51.04
N ASP A 509 -2.83 -4.08 -50.17
CA ASP A 509 -4.27 -3.90 -50.40
C ASP A 509 -4.78 -2.70 -49.61
N ASN A 510 -5.15 -1.59 -50.31
CA ASN A 510 -5.71 -0.35 -49.73
C ASN A 510 -5.01 0.13 -48.44
N ALA A 511 -4.00 0.99 -48.61
CA ALA A 511 -3.00 1.36 -47.60
C ALA A 511 -3.51 1.59 -46.16
N ASP A 512 -4.73 2.07 -45.95
CA ASP A 512 -5.23 2.44 -44.61
C ASP A 512 -6.36 1.52 -44.08
N ARG A 513 -6.88 0.58 -44.88
CA ARG A 513 -8.07 -0.23 -44.55
C ARG A 513 -7.90 -1.69 -44.91
N VAL A 514 -7.92 -2.55 -43.89
CA VAL A 514 -7.56 -3.97 -44.03
C VAL A 514 -8.68 -4.89 -43.55
N SER A 515 -8.81 -6.05 -44.17
CA SER A 515 -9.75 -7.11 -43.75
C SER A 515 -9.21 -8.48 -44.16
N GLY A 516 -9.61 -9.54 -43.46
CA GLY A 516 -9.17 -10.88 -43.77
C GLY A 516 -7.69 -11.11 -43.57
N ARG A 517 -7.08 -11.79 -44.54
CA ARG A 517 -5.65 -12.08 -44.62
C ARG A 517 -4.95 -11.03 -45.44
N VAL A 518 -4.06 -10.28 -44.81
CA VAL A 518 -3.42 -9.08 -45.36
C VAL A 518 -1.97 -9.38 -45.66
N ASN A 519 -1.54 -9.23 -46.92
CA ASN A 519 -0.15 -9.45 -47.30
C ASN A 519 0.73 -8.26 -46.89
N LEU A 520 1.74 -8.55 -46.08
CA LEU A 520 2.72 -7.58 -45.60
C LEU A 520 3.99 -7.67 -46.44
N HIS A 521 4.35 -6.53 -47.01
CA HIS A 521 5.58 -6.36 -47.77
C HIS A 521 6.50 -5.38 -47.07
N GLY A 522 7.80 -5.52 -47.25
CA GLY A 522 8.78 -4.70 -46.55
C GLY A 522 10.15 -5.36 -46.54
N TYR A 523 11.04 -4.81 -45.73
CA TYR A 523 12.37 -5.35 -45.54
C TYR A 523 12.83 -5.28 -44.08
N VAL A 524 13.72 -6.20 -43.74
CA VAL A 524 14.50 -6.24 -42.51
C VAL A 524 15.93 -6.51 -42.95
N ARG A 525 16.80 -5.51 -42.86
CA ARG A 525 18.21 -5.59 -43.28
C ARG A 525 19.12 -5.44 -42.09
N SER A 526 19.93 -6.46 -41.85
CA SER A 526 21.09 -6.36 -40.98
C SER A 526 22.05 -7.51 -41.31
N SER A 527 23.35 -7.22 -41.36
CA SER A 527 24.40 -8.23 -41.51
C SER A 527 24.64 -9.02 -40.22
N SER A 528 24.10 -8.55 -39.09
CA SER A 528 24.23 -9.09 -37.74
C SER A 528 22.86 -9.39 -37.12
N LEU A 529 21.81 -9.64 -37.92
CA LEU A 529 20.45 -9.78 -37.39
C LEU A 529 20.35 -10.92 -36.36
N ARG A 530 19.80 -10.63 -35.18
CA ARG A 530 19.47 -11.60 -34.15
C ARG A 530 18.02 -12.06 -34.29
N ARG A 531 17.09 -11.11 -34.38
CA ARG A 531 15.65 -11.37 -34.58
C ARG A 531 14.92 -10.14 -35.11
N TRP A 532 13.76 -10.36 -35.66
CA TRP A 532 12.75 -9.34 -35.95
C TRP A 532 11.37 -9.86 -35.56
N TRP A 533 10.47 -8.95 -35.21
CA TRP A 533 9.11 -9.29 -34.85
C TRP A 533 8.18 -8.15 -35.22
N MET A 534 6.96 -8.52 -35.61
CA MET A 534 5.87 -7.62 -35.89
C MET A 534 4.73 -7.91 -34.93
N GLU A 535 4.09 -6.87 -34.44
CA GLU A 535 3.04 -6.95 -33.46
C GLU A 535 2.03 -5.80 -33.65
N CYS A 536 0.80 -6.00 -33.20
CA CYS A 536 -0.28 -5.03 -33.34
C CYS A 536 -1.04 -4.81 -32.02
N ARG A 537 -1.68 -3.67 -31.89
CA ARG A 537 -2.64 -3.38 -30.80
C ARG A 537 -3.69 -2.38 -31.27
N PRO A 538 -4.87 -2.31 -30.62
CA PRO A 538 -5.80 -1.21 -30.88
C PRO A 538 -5.09 0.14 -30.67
N ALA A 539 -5.29 1.08 -31.60
CA ALA A 539 -4.59 2.36 -31.55
C ALA A 539 -4.95 3.16 -30.29
N GLY A 540 -3.95 3.84 -29.72
CA GLY A 540 -4.11 4.56 -28.44
C GLY A 540 -4.27 3.66 -27.21
N SER A 541 -4.32 2.34 -27.37
CA SER A 541 -4.44 1.43 -26.24
C SER A 541 -3.13 1.33 -25.43
N THR A 542 -3.28 1.34 -24.12
CA THR A 542 -2.19 1.01 -23.17
C THR A 542 -2.00 -0.49 -22.96
N SER A 543 -2.85 -1.32 -23.59
CA SER A 543 -2.72 -2.78 -23.58
C SER A 543 -1.41 -3.25 -24.22
N GLY A 544 -1.00 -4.47 -23.86
CA GLY A 544 0.17 -5.12 -24.44
C GLY A 544 0.02 -5.35 -25.96
N TRP A 545 1.15 -5.49 -26.64
CA TRP A 545 1.18 -5.78 -28.07
C TRP A 545 0.85 -7.25 -28.33
N THR A 546 0.07 -7.50 -29.38
CA THR A 546 -0.29 -8.84 -29.84
C THR A 546 0.67 -9.27 -30.97
N PRO A 547 1.37 -10.41 -30.85
CA PRO A 547 2.27 -10.89 -31.89
C PRO A 547 1.55 -11.13 -33.24
N VAL A 548 2.19 -10.74 -34.34
CA VAL A 548 1.70 -10.92 -35.72
C VAL A 548 2.64 -11.82 -36.51
N LEU A 549 3.94 -11.49 -36.59
CA LEU A 549 4.97 -12.26 -37.28
C LEU A 549 6.29 -12.19 -36.51
N GLU A 550 7.18 -13.16 -36.70
CA GLU A 550 8.54 -13.11 -36.20
C GLU A 550 9.51 -13.89 -37.09
N GLY A 551 10.80 -13.58 -36.99
CA GLY A 551 11.85 -14.31 -37.69
C GLY A 551 13.25 -13.93 -37.24
N THR A 552 14.23 -14.67 -37.75
CA THR A 552 15.66 -14.51 -37.39
C THR A 552 16.56 -14.22 -38.58
N THR A 553 16.00 -14.25 -39.80
CA THR A 553 16.73 -13.99 -41.04
C THR A 553 16.33 -12.67 -41.67
N PRO A 554 17.25 -11.93 -42.32
CA PRO A 554 16.92 -10.75 -43.12
C PRO A 554 15.87 -11.03 -44.20
N ILE A 555 15.05 -10.04 -44.51
CA ILE A 555 13.97 -10.10 -45.51
C ILE A 555 14.05 -8.87 -46.42
N GLU A 556 13.75 -9.02 -47.71
CA GLU A 556 13.85 -7.94 -48.69
C GLU A 556 12.52 -7.56 -49.36
N ASN A 557 11.47 -8.37 -49.21
CA ASN A 557 10.19 -8.06 -49.87
C ASN A 557 8.95 -8.58 -49.15
N TYR A 558 8.84 -9.88 -48.89
CA TYR A 558 7.61 -10.46 -48.33
C TYR A 558 7.83 -10.87 -46.89
N LEU A 559 7.19 -10.14 -45.96
CA LEU A 559 7.30 -10.38 -44.53
C LEU A 559 6.39 -11.52 -44.09
N GLY A 560 5.17 -11.58 -44.63
CA GLY A 560 4.20 -12.61 -44.31
C GLY A 560 2.76 -12.13 -44.45
N VAL A 561 1.86 -12.75 -43.67
CA VAL A 561 0.44 -12.43 -43.67
C VAL A 561 -0.01 -12.02 -42.29
N TRP A 562 -0.65 -10.85 -42.19
CA TRP A 562 -1.38 -10.43 -41.00
C TRP A 562 -2.83 -10.90 -41.07
N ASP A 563 -3.27 -11.63 -40.06
CA ASP A 563 -4.62 -12.16 -39.96
C ASP A 563 -5.51 -11.26 -39.11
N THR A 564 -6.41 -10.54 -39.76
CA THR A 564 -7.29 -9.55 -39.10
C THR A 564 -8.68 -10.11 -38.76
N THR A 565 -8.93 -11.38 -39.06
CA THR A 565 -10.24 -12.00 -38.85
C THR A 565 -10.55 -12.27 -37.38
N MET A 566 -9.53 -12.31 -36.51
CA MET A 566 -9.66 -12.44 -35.05
C MET A 566 -9.42 -11.12 -34.31
N LEU A 567 -9.46 -10.00 -35.02
CA LEU A 567 -9.35 -8.65 -34.43
C LEU A 567 -10.71 -7.95 -34.48
N GLU A 568 -11.05 -7.13 -33.50
CA GLU A 568 -12.17 -6.20 -33.62
C GLU A 568 -11.90 -5.20 -34.76
N ASN A 569 -12.91 -4.75 -35.52
CA ASN A 569 -12.63 -3.66 -36.48
C ASN A 569 -12.38 -2.37 -35.70
N GLY A 570 -11.44 -1.57 -36.20
CA GLY A 570 -11.03 -0.32 -35.61
C GLY A 570 -9.61 0.07 -35.99
N PRO A 571 -9.10 1.20 -35.47
CA PRO A 571 -7.72 1.58 -35.71
C PRO A 571 -6.80 0.67 -34.91
N TYR A 572 -5.73 0.21 -35.55
CA TYR A 572 -4.65 -0.56 -34.95
C TYR A 572 -3.33 0.10 -35.28
N GLU A 573 -2.48 0.18 -34.26
CA GLU A 573 -1.05 0.40 -34.46
C GLU A 573 -0.40 -0.95 -34.74
N VAL A 574 0.41 -1.00 -35.80
CA VAL A 574 1.21 -2.17 -36.15
C VAL A 574 2.66 -1.72 -36.18
N ARG A 575 3.53 -2.43 -35.46
CA ARG A 575 4.97 -2.12 -35.47
C ARG A 575 5.79 -3.30 -35.95
N LEU A 576 6.80 -3.01 -36.75
CA LEU A 576 7.88 -3.93 -37.13
C LEU A 576 9.14 -3.51 -36.38
N MET A 577 9.71 -4.43 -35.61
CA MET A 577 10.92 -4.24 -34.84
C MET A 577 12.00 -5.22 -35.30
N ALA A 578 13.27 -4.81 -35.27
CA ALA A 578 14.41 -5.69 -35.48
C ALA A 578 15.50 -5.43 -34.45
N GLU A 579 16.22 -6.48 -34.09
CA GLU A 579 17.33 -6.49 -33.15
C GLU A 579 18.52 -7.24 -33.76
N ASP A 580 19.71 -6.67 -33.68
CA ASP A 580 20.94 -7.34 -34.09
C ASP A 580 21.63 -8.09 -32.93
N THR A 581 22.71 -8.82 -33.22
CA THR A 581 23.48 -9.59 -32.21
C THR A 581 24.23 -8.71 -31.22
N LEU A 582 24.33 -7.41 -31.49
CA LEU A 582 24.95 -6.40 -30.63
C LEU A 582 23.90 -5.66 -29.78
N GLY A 583 22.63 -6.04 -29.88
CA GLY A 583 21.52 -5.47 -29.13
C GLY A 583 20.97 -4.16 -29.70
N GLN A 584 21.46 -3.69 -30.86
CA GLN A 584 20.90 -2.52 -31.53
C GLN A 584 19.51 -2.85 -32.06
N ARG A 585 18.57 -1.92 -31.85
CA ARG A 585 17.20 -2.07 -32.29
C ARG A 585 16.79 -0.94 -33.21
N ASN A 586 15.94 -1.25 -34.17
CA ASN A 586 15.22 -0.26 -34.94
C ASN A 586 13.78 -0.73 -35.13
N GLY A 587 12.89 0.21 -35.40
CA GLY A 587 11.48 -0.06 -35.58
C GLY A 587 10.78 0.97 -36.43
N VAL A 588 9.74 0.53 -37.12
CA VAL A 588 8.75 1.41 -37.76
C VAL A 588 7.37 1.04 -37.24
N ILE A 589 6.51 2.04 -37.12
CA ILE A 589 5.11 1.89 -36.73
C ILE A 589 4.27 2.49 -37.85
N ASP A 590 3.22 1.79 -38.23
CA ASP A 590 2.21 2.26 -39.16
C ASP A 590 0.82 1.93 -38.61
N GLU A 591 -0.19 2.62 -39.11
CA GLU A 591 -1.54 2.61 -38.55
C GLU A 591 -2.55 2.13 -39.58
N PHE A 592 -3.36 1.14 -39.22
CA PHE A 592 -4.35 0.55 -40.13
C PHE A 592 -5.73 0.49 -39.48
N THR A 593 -6.76 0.68 -40.29
CA THR A 593 -8.14 0.42 -39.85
C THR A 593 -8.54 -0.98 -40.26
N VAL A 594 -8.64 -1.91 -39.30
CA VAL A 594 -9.29 -3.21 -39.52
C VAL A 594 -10.76 -2.92 -39.82
N ILE A 595 -11.36 -3.57 -40.84
CA ILE A 595 -12.74 -3.40 -41.30
C ILE A 595 -13.37 -4.74 -41.75
N GLY A 596 -14.67 -4.73 -42.06
CA GLY A 596 -15.40 -5.85 -42.68
C GLY A 596 -15.94 -6.89 -41.71
N GLU A 597 -16.81 -7.77 -42.23
CA GLU A 597 -17.52 -8.82 -41.47
C GLU A 597 -16.84 -10.19 -41.58
N LEU A 598 -15.67 -10.27 -42.23
CA LEU A 598 -14.92 -11.51 -42.36
C LEU A 598 -14.25 -11.85 -41.01
N LYS A 599 -15.00 -12.51 -40.11
CA LYS A 599 -14.57 -12.91 -38.76
C LYS A 599 -14.67 -14.42 -38.55
N ILE A 600 -14.02 -15.17 -39.45
CA ILE A 600 -14.03 -16.65 -39.46
C ILE A 600 -13.61 -17.19 -38.08
N GLY A 601 -14.38 -18.09 -37.49
CA GLY A 601 -14.04 -18.68 -36.20
C GLY A 601 -14.27 -17.79 -34.96
N ASN A 602 -14.91 -16.62 -35.09
CA ASN A 602 -15.40 -15.87 -33.94
C ASN A 602 -16.57 -16.62 -33.28
N TYR A 603 -16.51 -16.82 -31.95
CA TYR A 603 -17.64 -17.31 -31.18
C TYR A 603 -18.40 -16.15 -30.54
N ARG A 604 -19.73 -16.17 -30.70
CA ARG A 604 -20.65 -15.20 -30.13
C ARG A 604 -21.87 -15.88 -29.51
N LEU A 605 -22.30 -15.37 -28.36
CA LEU A 605 -23.47 -15.86 -27.64
C LEU A 605 -24.29 -14.69 -27.09
N ASP A 606 -25.56 -14.59 -27.48
CA ASP A 606 -26.48 -13.57 -26.98
C ASP A 606 -27.55 -14.24 -26.09
N LEU A 607 -27.72 -13.73 -24.87
CA LEU A 607 -28.65 -14.25 -23.85
C LEU A 607 -29.58 -13.14 -23.40
N LEU A 608 -30.90 -13.37 -23.50
CA LEU A 608 -31.91 -12.46 -22.97
C LEU A 608 -32.10 -12.76 -21.48
N ASP A 609 -31.68 -11.83 -20.63
CA ASP A 609 -31.71 -12.01 -19.18
C ASP A 609 -32.99 -11.45 -18.57
N LEU A 610 -33.44 -10.27 -19.04
CA LEU A 610 -34.70 -9.64 -18.62
C LEU A 610 -35.36 -8.90 -19.79
N GLU A 611 -36.69 -8.94 -19.85
CA GLU A 611 -37.49 -8.14 -20.78
C GLU A 611 -38.73 -7.58 -20.06
N PHE A 612 -39.11 -6.36 -20.40
CA PHE A 612 -40.49 -5.92 -20.23
C PHE A 612 -40.97 -5.16 -21.47
N VAL A 613 -42.25 -5.32 -21.79
CA VAL A 613 -42.87 -4.61 -22.90
C VAL A 613 -43.63 -3.40 -22.34
N ALA A 614 -43.28 -2.22 -22.83
CA ALA A 614 -44.03 -0.99 -22.57
C ALA A 614 -44.20 -0.23 -23.88
N GLY A 615 -45.43 -0.07 -24.36
CA GLY A 615 -45.66 0.53 -25.69
C GLY A 615 -45.15 -0.37 -26.83
N GLN A 616 -44.54 0.23 -27.86
CA GLN A 616 -44.01 -0.48 -29.03
C GLN A 616 -42.49 -0.68 -28.99
N LEU A 617 -41.82 -0.19 -27.94
CA LEU A 617 -40.36 -0.29 -27.77
C LEU A 617 -40.04 -1.12 -26.51
N PRO A 618 -39.85 -2.45 -26.64
CA PRO A 618 -39.58 -3.32 -25.50
C PRO A 618 -38.20 -3.01 -24.88
N ALA A 619 -38.15 -2.94 -23.55
CA ALA A 619 -36.90 -2.83 -22.81
C ALA A 619 -36.34 -4.23 -22.57
N ARG A 620 -35.12 -4.48 -23.03
CA ARG A 620 -34.44 -5.76 -22.87
C ARG A 620 -33.05 -5.56 -22.29
N LEU A 621 -32.67 -6.42 -21.36
CA LEU A 621 -31.31 -6.64 -20.92
C LEU A 621 -30.85 -7.94 -21.59
N ILE A 622 -29.95 -7.79 -22.56
CA ILE A 622 -29.35 -8.92 -23.28
C ILE A 622 -27.87 -8.87 -22.95
N ARG A 623 -27.30 -9.98 -22.48
CA ARG A 623 -25.84 -10.14 -22.41
C ARG A 623 -25.33 -10.78 -23.68
N SER A 624 -24.25 -10.25 -24.21
CA SER A 624 -23.56 -10.81 -25.37
C SER A 624 -22.13 -11.14 -25.00
N TYR A 625 -21.70 -12.38 -25.26
CA TYR A 625 -20.31 -12.78 -25.24
C TYR A 625 -19.76 -12.75 -26.66
N ASP A 626 -18.56 -12.21 -26.87
CA ASP A 626 -17.89 -12.19 -28.16
C ASP A 626 -16.39 -12.46 -27.96
N THR A 627 -15.84 -13.49 -28.61
CA THR A 627 -14.42 -13.85 -28.44
C THR A 627 -13.46 -12.80 -28.96
N LEU A 628 -13.87 -11.94 -29.90
CA LEU A 628 -13.05 -10.79 -30.32
C LEU A 628 -12.86 -9.79 -29.18
N ARG A 629 -13.78 -9.77 -28.20
CA ARG A 629 -13.79 -8.87 -27.05
C ARG A 629 -13.25 -9.49 -25.78
N LYS A 630 -12.71 -10.71 -25.82
CA LYS A 630 -12.30 -11.44 -24.61
C LYS A 630 -11.29 -10.66 -23.75
N ASP A 631 -10.48 -9.80 -24.36
CA ASP A 631 -9.48 -8.99 -23.65
C ASP A 631 -10.00 -7.58 -23.28
N SER A 632 -11.29 -7.31 -23.55
CA SER A 632 -11.99 -6.06 -23.25
C SER A 632 -13.03 -6.27 -22.15
N LYS A 633 -13.18 -5.29 -21.24
CA LYS A 633 -14.14 -5.32 -20.13
C LYS A 633 -15.43 -4.61 -20.51
N GLY A 634 -16.56 -5.32 -20.51
CA GLY A 634 -17.90 -4.72 -20.61
C GLY A 634 -18.64 -4.70 -19.26
N ASP A 635 -19.94 -4.37 -19.29
CA ASP A 635 -20.79 -4.32 -18.07
C ASP A 635 -20.81 -5.63 -17.27
N PHE A 636 -20.50 -6.75 -17.92
CA PHE A 636 -20.57 -8.09 -17.36
C PHE A 636 -19.21 -8.81 -17.36
N GLY A 637 -18.11 -8.05 -17.31
CA GLY A 637 -16.76 -8.61 -17.24
C GLY A 637 -16.10 -8.79 -18.61
N TYR A 638 -15.02 -9.57 -18.65
CA TYR A 638 -14.24 -9.76 -19.87
C TYR A 638 -15.01 -10.54 -20.94
N GLY A 639 -14.98 -10.06 -22.18
CA GLY A 639 -15.70 -10.65 -23.31
C GLY A 639 -17.22 -10.50 -23.26
N TRP A 640 -17.81 -10.03 -22.16
CA TRP A 640 -19.25 -9.88 -21.99
C TRP A 640 -19.69 -8.41 -21.93
N GLN A 641 -20.75 -8.10 -22.68
CA GLN A 641 -21.30 -6.76 -22.78
C GLN A 641 -22.83 -6.75 -22.65
N SER A 642 -23.39 -5.60 -22.25
CA SER A 642 -24.82 -5.33 -22.39
C SER A 642 -25.13 -5.10 -23.86
N ALA A 643 -25.65 -6.12 -24.53
CA ALA A 643 -25.79 -6.17 -25.97
C ALA A 643 -26.49 -4.90 -26.45
N LEU A 644 -27.67 -4.53 -25.95
CA LEU A 644 -28.48 -3.39 -26.45
C LEU A 644 -27.91 -2.00 -26.22
N TRP A 645 -26.91 -1.86 -25.35
CA TRP A 645 -26.51 -0.57 -24.85
C TRP A 645 -25.04 -0.25 -25.08
N GLU A 646 -24.20 -1.25 -25.30
CA GLU A 646 -22.79 -1.09 -25.59
C GLU A 646 -22.55 -1.12 -27.11
N ALA A 647 -23.12 -0.13 -27.83
CA ALA A 647 -22.74 0.08 -29.22
C ALA A 647 -21.27 0.47 -29.27
N ASN A 648 -20.48 -0.30 -30.01
CA ASN A 648 -19.08 0.04 -30.23
C ASN A 648 -19.02 1.04 -31.41
N VAL A 649 -18.57 2.26 -31.10
CA VAL A 649 -18.37 3.32 -32.09
C VAL A 649 -16.88 3.51 -32.31
N VAL A 650 -16.41 3.08 -33.47
CA VAL A 650 -15.01 3.24 -33.84
C VAL A 650 -14.85 4.38 -34.83
N GLN A 651 -13.97 5.31 -34.50
CA GLN A 651 -13.49 6.30 -35.44
C GLN A 651 -12.18 5.83 -36.09
N ALA A 652 -12.14 5.85 -37.41
CA ALA A 652 -10.92 5.65 -38.18
C ALA A 652 -10.14 6.98 -38.33
N TYR A 653 -8.86 6.89 -38.72
CA TYR A 653 -8.00 8.07 -38.90
C TYR A 653 -8.49 9.04 -39.98
N ASN A 654 -9.17 8.51 -41.01
CA ASN A 654 -9.83 9.32 -42.03
C ASN A 654 -11.18 9.91 -41.56
N TYR A 655 -11.47 9.82 -40.26
CA TYR A 655 -12.68 10.24 -39.57
C TYR A 655 -13.95 9.44 -39.90
N ASP A 656 -13.84 8.33 -40.64
CA ASP A 656 -14.97 7.42 -40.84
C ASP A 656 -15.43 6.85 -39.50
N ILE A 657 -16.75 6.67 -39.35
CA ILE A 657 -17.34 6.15 -38.12
C ILE A 657 -17.94 4.78 -38.41
N THR A 658 -17.54 3.78 -37.65
CA THR A 658 -18.14 2.44 -37.71
C THR A 658 -18.90 2.19 -36.42
N ILE A 659 -20.22 2.05 -36.53
CA ILE A 659 -21.08 1.69 -35.41
C ILE A 659 -21.37 0.19 -35.51
N THR A 660 -20.97 -0.54 -34.48
CA THR A 660 -21.39 -1.93 -34.28
C THR A 660 -22.52 -1.91 -33.28
N LEU A 661 -23.72 -2.14 -33.79
CA LEU A 661 -24.88 -2.25 -32.94
C LEU A 661 -24.84 -3.56 -32.14
N PRO A 662 -25.50 -3.55 -30.99
CA PRO A 662 -25.84 -4.69 -30.15
C PRO A 662 -26.03 -6.05 -30.80
N ASN A 663 -26.75 -6.12 -31.92
CA ASN A 663 -27.10 -7.32 -32.66
C ASN A 663 -25.97 -7.80 -33.58
N GLY A 664 -24.77 -7.22 -33.45
CA GLY A 664 -23.63 -7.46 -34.34
C GLY A 664 -23.73 -6.75 -35.67
N ARG A 665 -24.85 -6.06 -35.95
CA ARG A 665 -25.00 -5.30 -37.19
C ARG A 665 -24.02 -4.14 -37.17
N ARG A 666 -23.14 -4.13 -38.16
CA ARG A 666 -22.11 -3.12 -38.30
C ARG A 666 -22.40 -2.21 -39.48
N THR A 667 -22.37 -0.91 -39.25
CA THR A 667 -22.55 0.11 -40.30
C THR A 667 -21.38 1.08 -40.25
N THR A 668 -20.62 1.17 -41.34
CA THR A 668 -19.56 2.18 -41.51
C THR A 668 -20.11 3.37 -42.28
N PHE A 669 -19.78 4.57 -41.83
CA PHE A 669 -20.15 5.84 -42.43
C PHE A 669 -18.90 6.60 -42.86
N ALA A 670 -18.81 6.88 -44.15
CA ALA A 670 -17.72 7.65 -44.74
C ALA A 670 -17.86 9.14 -44.37
N PHE A 671 -16.78 9.72 -43.85
CA PHE A 671 -16.71 11.15 -43.56
C PHE A 671 -16.56 11.96 -44.85
N THR A 672 -17.43 12.95 -45.03
CA THR A 672 -17.37 13.91 -46.14
C THR A 672 -17.48 15.33 -45.58
N PRO A 673 -16.38 16.11 -45.55
CA PRO A 673 -16.44 17.47 -45.07
C PRO A 673 -17.07 18.39 -46.13
N ARG A 674 -18.05 19.20 -45.72
CA ARG A 674 -18.71 20.19 -46.59
C ARG A 674 -18.30 21.60 -46.20
N PHE A 675 -17.79 22.33 -47.19
CA PHE A 675 -17.41 23.72 -47.06
C PHE A 675 -18.36 24.57 -47.92
N PRO A 676 -19.40 25.20 -47.34
CA PRO A 676 -20.29 26.05 -48.11
C PRO A 676 -19.50 27.26 -48.65
N MET A 677 -19.45 27.42 -49.98
CA MET A 677 -18.65 28.46 -50.63
C MET A 677 -19.29 29.85 -50.51
N GLY A 678 -18.45 30.86 -50.22
CA GLY A 678 -18.82 32.27 -50.34
C GLY A 678 -17.90 33.29 -49.66
N GLY A 679 -16.57 33.10 -49.64
CA GLY A 679 -15.65 34.13 -49.13
C GLY A 679 -14.26 33.60 -48.77
N TYR A 680 -13.32 34.51 -48.46
CA TYR A 680 -11.87 34.31 -48.26
C TYR A 680 -11.40 33.20 -47.28
N ASN A 681 -12.30 32.42 -46.67
CA ASN A 681 -11.99 31.31 -45.77
C ASN A 681 -12.75 30.03 -46.16
N ASN A 682 -12.30 29.32 -47.20
CA ASN A 682 -12.74 27.95 -47.57
C ASN A 682 -12.30 26.86 -46.57
N ARG A 683 -12.05 27.23 -45.31
CA ARG A 683 -11.49 26.36 -44.28
C ARG A 683 -12.52 25.95 -43.23
N ILE A 684 -13.68 26.60 -43.15
CA ILE A 684 -14.70 26.34 -42.13
C ILE A 684 -15.92 25.68 -42.78
N GLY A 685 -16.35 24.55 -42.23
CA GLY A 685 -17.40 23.72 -42.78
C GLY A 685 -18.09 22.86 -41.72
N TYR A 686 -18.76 21.81 -42.16
CA TYR A 686 -19.43 20.83 -41.30
C TYR A 686 -19.15 19.40 -41.78
N ALA A 687 -19.38 18.43 -40.89
CA ALA A 687 -19.23 17.02 -41.18
C ALA A 687 -20.53 16.45 -41.78
N GLU A 688 -20.42 15.72 -42.89
CA GLU A 688 -21.46 14.79 -43.35
C GLU A 688 -20.95 13.36 -43.26
N TYR A 689 -21.84 12.44 -42.94
CA TYR A 689 -21.55 11.01 -42.85
C TYR A 689 -22.48 10.24 -43.79
N THR A 690 -21.90 9.44 -44.69
CA THR A 690 -22.67 8.66 -45.67
C THR A 690 -22.42 7.16 -45.45
N SER A 691 -23.49 6.37 -45.32
CA SER A 691 -23.38 4.92 -45.13
C SER A 691 -22.63 4.25 -46.29
N VAL A 692 -21.66 3.40 -45.94
CA VAL A 692 -20.82 2.61 -46.85
C VAL A 692 -21.36 1.18 -46.99
N SER A 693 -22.06 0.66 -45.97
CA SER A 693 -22.52 -0.74 -45.88
C SER A 693 -23.89 -1.02 -46.49
N GLY A 694 -24.35 -0.17 -47.42
CA GLY A 694 -25.53 -0.48 -48.26
C GLY A 694 -26.87 -0.21 -47.62
N TYR A 695 -26.90 -0.22 -46.28
CA TYR A 695 -28.06 0.17 -45.49
C TYR A 695 -28.29 1.68 -45.53
N PRO A 696 -29.54 2.15 -45.66
CA PRO A 696 -29.86 3.57 -45.70
C PRO A 696 -29.95 4.24 -44.33
N ASP A 697 -29.26 3.69 -43.34
CA ASP A 697 -29.11 4.32 -42.04
C ASP A 697 -28.44 5.69 -42.21
N ARG A 698 -28.81 6.64 -41.36
CA ARG A 698 -28.28 8.02 -41.37
C ARG A 698 -27.55 8.31 -40.08
N LEU A 699 -26.30 8.74 -40.20
CA LEU A 699 -25.50 9.19 -39.07
C LEU A 699 -25.42 10.72 -39.07
N SER A 700 -25.71 11.33 -37.93
CA SER A 700 -25.53 12.76 -37.70
C SER A 700 -24.82 13.02 -36.37
N LEU A 701 -24.14 14.15 -36.28
CA LEU A 701 -23.54 14.61 -35.02
C LEU A 701 -24.62 15.25 -34.13
N VAL A 702 -24.54 14.99 -32.82
CA VAL A 702 -25.38 15.68 -31.83
C VAL A 702 -24.70 16.99 -31.44
N GLY A 703 -25.45 18.09 -31.48
CA GLY A 703 -24.93 19.43 -31.18
C GLY A 703 -24.37 20.18 -32.40
N ARG A 704 -23.73 21.33 -32.17
CA ARG A 704 -23.14 22.16 -33.23
C ARG A 704 -21.63 21.94 -33.32
N VAL A 705 -21.21 21.01 -34.18
CA VAL A 705 -19.80 20.75 -34.46
C VAL A 705 -19.38 21.44 -35.77
N THR A 706 -18.34 22.27 -35.70
CA THR A 706 -17.77 22.97 -36.86
C THR A 706 -16.47 22.30 -37.28
N VAL A 707 -16.30 22.02 -38.57
CA VAL A 707 -15.08 21.40 -39.11
C VAL A 707 -14.17 22.47 -39.68
N ILE A 708 -12.91 22.51 -39.23
CA ILE A 708 -11.87 23.39 -39.77
C ILE A 708 -10.80 22.58 -40.48
N ARG A 709 -10.53 22.88 -41.75
CA ARG A 709 -9.43 22.28 -42.51
C ARG A 709 -8.09 22.89 -42.08
N THR A 710 -7.18 22.06 -41.59
CA THR A 710 -5.82 22.45 -41.17
C THR A 710 -4.87 22.60 -42.36
N ALA A 711 -3.65 23.09 -42.13
CA ALA A 711 -2.73 23.47 -43.21
C ALA A 711 -2.00 22.27 -43.83
N ASP A 712 -1.86 21.21 -43.05
CA ASP A 712 -1.34 19.88 -43.39
C ASP A 712 -2.38 18.99 -44.11
N GLY A 713 -3.62 19.46 -44.26
CA GLY A 713 -4.68 18.74 -44.97
C GLY A 713 -5.66 17.97 -44.07
N GLY A 714 -5.44 17.92 -42.75
CA GLY A 714 -6.34 17.34 -41.76
C GLY A 714 -7.55 18.22 -41.39
N TYR A 715 -8.26 17.80 -40.32
CA TYR A 715 -9.45 18.48 -39.83
C TYR A 715 -9.47 18.63 -38.30
N VAL A 716 -9.93 19.78 -37.82
CA VAL A 716 -10.21 20.06 -36.40
C VAL A 716 -11.71 20.25 -36.22
N PHE A 717 -12.27 19.66 -35.16
CA PHE A 717 -13.70 19.72 -34.85
C PHE A 717 -13.93 20.69 -33.69
N LEU A 718 -14.34 21.92 -33.97
CA LEU A 718 -14.70 22.88 -32.92
C LEU A 718 -16.10 22.59 -32.37
N GLY A 719 -16.25 22.66 -31.04
CA GLY A 719 -17.49 22.29 -30.36
C GLY A 719 -17.69 20.79 -30.18
N ALA A 720 -16.65 20.00 -30.49
CA ALA A 720 -16.54 18.59 -30.10
C ALA A 720 -15.75 18.47 -28.78
N ASP A 721 -15.88 17.32 -28.12
CA ASP A 721 -15.16 17.06 -26.88
C ASP A 721 -13.71 16.67 -27.16
N MET A 722 -12.83 17.02 -26.22
CA MET A 722 -11.48 16.51 -26.20
C MET A 722 -11.51 15.11 -25.60
N ASP A 723 -11.00 14.14 -26.34
CA ASP A 723 -10.68 12.83 -25.82
C ASP A 723 -9.51 12.99 -24.84
N GLU A 724 -9.72 12.71 -23.55
CA GLU A 724 -8.72 12.97 -22.51
C GLU A 724 -7.52 12.03 -22.60
N GLU A 725 -7.68 10.85 -23.21
CA GLU A 725 -6.64 9.83 -23.34
C GLU A 725 -5.72 10.11 -24.54
N THR A 726 -6.29 10.56 -25.66
CA THR A 726 -5.53 10.85 -26.90
C THR A 726 -5.25 12.34 -27.11
N GLY A 727 -5.91 13.22 -26.36
CA GLY A 727 -5.90 14.68 -26.58
C GLY A 727 -6.63 15.12 -27.86
N ALA A 728 -7.24 14.19 -28.60
CA ALA A 728 -7.86 14.45 -29.89
C ALA A 728 -9.23 15.13 -29.73
N VAL A 729 -9.44 16.27 -30.38
CA VAL A 729 -10.74 16.95 -30.39
C VAL A 729 -11.60 16.39 -31.52
N THR A 730 -12.45 15.42 -31.19
CA THR A 730 -13.23 14.64 -32.15
C THR A 730 -14.68 14.48 -31.69
N PRO A 731 -15.66 14.31 -32.60
CA PRO A 731 -17.05 14.22 -32.18
C PRO A 731 -17.29 13.00 -31.28
N ARG A 732 -17.91 13.25 -30.12
CA ARG A 732 -18.24 12.22 -29.12
C ARG A 732 -19.67 11.70 -29.23
N TYR A 733 -20.63 12.59 -29.48
CA TYR A 733 -22.05 12.25 -29.50
C TYR A 733 -22.61 12.15 -30.92
N PHE A 734 -23.22 11.01 -31.21
CA PHE A 734 -23.78 10.65 -32.51
C PHE A 734 -25.26 10.31 -32.40
N GLN A 735 -26.00 10.56 -33.47
CA GLN A 735 -27.37 10.11 -33.64
C GLN A 735 -27.43 9.23 -34.89
N LEU A 736 -27.81 7.97 -34.71
CA LEU A 736 -28.03 6.99 -35.78
C LEU A 736 -29.52 6.77 -35.99
N GLU A 737 -30.05 7.19 -37.13
CA GLU A 737 -31.40 6.83 -37.58
C GLU A 737 -31.30 5.59 -38.46
N THR A 738 -31.91 4.50 -38.02
CA THR A 738 -31.97 3.24 -38.75
C THR A 738 -33.13 3.23 -39.74
N VAL A 739 -33.03 2.39 -40.77
CA VAL A 739 -34.08 2.27 -41.81
C VAL A 739 -35.48 1.91 -41.27
N ASP A 740 -35.54 1.14 -40.18
CA ASP A 740 -36.76 0.77 -39.46
C ASP A 740 -37.33 1.91 -38.60
N GLY A 741 -36.64 3.06 -38.55
CA GLY A 741 -37.12 4.29 -37.92
C GLY A 741 -36.77 4.40 -36.44
N LEU A 742 -35.90 3.54 -35.91
CA LEU A 742 -35.33 3.71 -34.58
C LEU A 742 -34.20 4.74 -34.62
N ILE A 743 -34.19 5.62 -33.64
CA ILE A 743 -33.18 6.64 -33.43
C ILE A 743 -32.34 6.24 -32.22
N TYR A 744 -31.05 6.03 -32.42
CA TYR A 744 -30.08 5.77 -31.37
C TYR A 744 -29.27 7.04 -31.12
N GLU A 745 -29.29 7.55 -29.89
CA GLU A 745 -28.32 8.53 -29.39
C GLU A 745 -27.17 7.75 -28.75
N ILE A 746 -25.95 8.06 -29.18
CA ILE A 746 -24.76 7.26 -28.87
C ILE A 746 -23.65 8.20 -28.40
N ASP A 747 -23.12 7.95 -27.22
CA ASP A 747 -21.85 8.48 -26.75
C ASP A 747 -20.76 7.48 -27.15
N ARG A 748 -19.75 7.94 -27.90
CA ARG A 748 -18.63 7.09 -28.33
C ARG A 748 -17.93 6.38 -27.16
N LEU A 749 -17.91 7.00 -25.98
CA LEU A 749 -17.22 6.44 -24.81
C LEU A 749 -18.10 5.50 -23.98
N THR A 750 -19.41 5.75 -23.92
CA THR A 750 -20.32 5.03 -23.00
C THR A 750 -21.39 4.18 -23.69
N GLY A 751 -21.41 4.19 -25.03
CA GLY A 751 -22.32 3.43 -25.87
C GLY A 751 -23.63 4.16 -26.16
N VAL A 752 -24.69 3.39 -26.40
CA VAL A 752 -26.04 3.93 -26.60
C VAL A 752 -26.51 4.55 -25.29
N THR A 753 -26.89 5.83 -25.32
CA THR A 753 -27.47 6.54 -24.17
C THR A 753 -28.99 6.58 -24.26
N ARG A 754 -29.55 6.59 -25.48
CA ARG A 754 -30.99 6.61 -25.72
C ARG A 754 -31.39 5.91 -27.01
N ILE A 755 -32.53 5.24 -26.99
CA ILE A 755 -33.21 4.69 -28.17
C ILE A 755 -34.61 5.28 -28.21
N SER A 756 -35.05 5.81 -29.35
CA SER A 756 -36.41 6.33 -29.53
C SER A 756 -37.05 5.79 -30.79
N ASP A 757 -38.35 5.51 -30.73
CA ASP A 757 -39.16 5.17 -31.90
C ASP A 757 -39.88 6.41 -32.47
N ARG A 758 -40.51 6.27 -33.64
CA ARG A 758 -41.30 7.35 -34.28
C ARG A 758 -42.60 7.69 -33.54
N ASN A 759 -43.03 6.85 -32.61
CA ASN A 759 -44.25 7.02 -31.84
C ASN A 759 -44.01 7.76 -30.51
N GLY A 760 -42.77 8.21 -30.25
CA GLY A 760 -42.39 8.94 -29.04
C GLY A 760 -42.11 8.06 -27.83
N ASN A 761 -42.03 6.73 -27.99
CA ASN A 761 -41.49 5.86 -26.95
C ASN A 761 -39.97 5.98 -26.94
N SER A 762 -39.37 5.97 -25.75
CA SER A 762 -37.91 5.97 -25.65
C SER A 762 -37.40 5.14 -24.49
N LEU A 763 -36.26 4.49 -24.69
CA LEU A 763 -35.44 3.89 -23.67
C LEU A 763 -34.23 4.79 -23.43
N ALA A 764 -33.91 5.10 -22.18
CA ALA A 764 -32.66 5.76 -21.80
C ALA A 764 -31.86 4.83 -20.90
N ARG A 765 -30.53 4.91 -20.95
CA ARG A 765 -29.64 4.19 -20.04
C ARG A 765 -28.76 5.15 -19.27
N ASP A 766 -28.60 4.84 -18.00
CA ASP A 766 -27.54 5.39 -17.17
C ASP A 766 -26.92 4.28 -16.29
N ALA A 767 -26.09 4.66 -15.33
CA ALA A 767 -25.43 3.71 -14.43
C ALA A 767 -26.41 2.90 -13.57
N SER A 768 -27.60 3.46 -13.28
CA SER A 768 -28.64 2.85 -12.45
C SER A 768 -29.57 1.91 -13.23
N GLY A 769 -29.58 1.98 -14.55
CA GLY A 769 -30.22 0.98 -15.39
C GLY A 769 -30.83 1.51 -16.69
N ILE A 770 -31.90 0.83 -17.13
CA ILE A 770 -32.60 1.08 -18.38
C ILE A 770 -34.00 1.61 -18.06
N HIS A 771 -34.29 2.82 -18.51
CA HIS A 771 -35.51 3.57 -18.18
C HIS A 771 -36.37 3.74 -19.43
N HIS A 772 -37.61 3.26 -19.40
CA HIS A 772 -38.57 3.47 -20.47
C HIS A 772 -39.39 4.75 -20.22
N SER A 773 -39.78 5.47 -21.27
CA SER A 773 -40.59 6.70 -21.19
C SER A 773 -41.96 6.52 -20.52
N SER A 774 -42.41 5.27 -20.35
CA SER A 774 -43.60 4.92 -19.52
C SER A 774 -43.39 5.05 -18.01
N GLY A 775 -42.15 5.24 -17.53
CA GLY A 775 -41.78 5.23 -16.11
C GLY A 775 -41.33 3.87 -15.55
N ARG A 776 -41.58 2.76 -16.28
CA ARG A 776 -41.03 1.42 -15.96
C ARG A 776 -39.54 1.36 -16.28
N SER A 777 -38.77 0.62 -15.49
CA SER A 777 -37.31 0.49 -15.65
C SER A 777 -36.81 -0.92 -15.33
N ILE A 778 -35.67 -1.31 -15.91
CA ILE A 778 -34.80 -2.37 -15.37
C ILE A 778 -33.70 -1.67 -14.58
N THR A 779 -33.62 -1.90 -13.27
CA THR A 779 -32.58 -1.31 -12.42
C THR A 779 -31.39 -2.24 -12.30
N LEU A 780 -30.18 -1.68 -12.29
CA LEU A 780 -28.92 -2.41 -12.21
C LEU A 780 -28.18 -2.05 -10.91
N GLU A 781 -27.70 -3.07 -10.21
CA GLU A 781 -26.76 -2.94 -9.10
C GLU A 781 -25.37 -3.37 -9.60
N ARG A 782 -24.32 -2.65 -9.20
CA ARG A 782 -22.95 -2.86 -9.67
C ARG A 782 -21.97 -3.04 -8.52
N ASP A 783 -20.88 -3.75 -8.77
CA ASP A 783 -19.77 -3.86 -7.83
C ASP A 783 -18.82 -2.64 -7.87
N GLY A 784 -17.78 -2.66 -7.04
CA GLY A 784 -16.78 -1.58 -6.99
C GLY A 784 -15.92 -1.43 -8.25
N ALA A 785 -15.95 -2.42 -9.17
CA ALA A 785 -15.30 -2.36 -10.47
C ALA A 785 -16.28 -1.91 -11.58
N GLY A 786 -17.52 -1.58 -11.23
CA GLY A 786 -18.56 -1.14 -12.16
C GLY A 786 -19.29 -2.26 -12.89
N ARG A 787 -19.05 -3.54 -12.58
CA ARG A 787 -19.72 -4.68 -13.22
C ARG A 787 -21.09 -4.92 -12.62
N VAL A 788 -22.08 -5.29 -13.42
CA VAL A 788 -23.45 -5.56 -12.95
C VAL A 788 -23.48 -6.84 -12.11
N ILE A 789 -23.96 -6.76 -10.87
CA ILE A 789 -24.12 -7.91 -9.96
C ILE A 789 -25.58 -8.35 -9.82
N LYS A 790 -26.53 -7.46 -10.12
CA LYS A 790 -27.96 -7.76 -10.09
C LYS A 790 -28.73 -6.84 -11.04
N ALA A 791 -29.72 -7.38 -11.72
CA ALA A 791 -30.67 -6.62 -12.50
C ALA A 791 -32.10 -6.94 -12.06
N THR A 792 -32.93 -5.92 -11.86
CA THR A 792 -34.32 -6.08 -11.38
C THR A 792 -35.29 -5.44 -12.37
N GLY A 793 -36.24 -6.21 -12.87
CA GLY A 793 -37.32 -5.75 -13.73
C GLY A 793 -38.39 -4.96 -12.96
N PRO A 794 -39.30 -4.27 -13.67
CA PRO A 794 -40.32 -3.43 -13.06
C PRO A 794 -41.36 -4.21 -12.23
N ASP A 795 -41.48 -5.51 -12.46
CA ASP A 795 -42.41 -6.39 -11.74
C ASP A 795 -41.74 -7.09 -10.54
N GLY A 796 -40.49 -6.73 -10.22
CA GLY A 796 -39.72 -7.24 -9.07
C GLY A 796 -38.97 -8.55 -9.32
N ASN A 797 -39.13 -9.16 -10.49
CA ASN A 797 -38.29 -10.28 -10.93
C ASN A 797 -36.84 -9.79 -11.15
N PHE A 798 -35.86 -10.61 -10.78
CA PHE A 798 -34.46 -10.21 -10.85
C PHE A 798 -33.55 -11.34 -11.29
N THR A 799 -32.36 -10.99 -11.75
CA THR A 799 -31.28 -11.92 -12.07
C THR A 799 -30.00 -11.46 -11.37
N GLU A 800 -29.10 -12.39 -11.06
CA GLU A 800 -27.83 -12.10 -10.36
C GLU A 800 -26.63 -12.63 -11.14
N TYR A 801 -25.50 -11.96 -10.94
CA TYR A 801 -24.24 -12.21 -11.65
C TYR A 801 -23.10 -12.27 -10.65
N ARG A 802 -22.18 -13.24 -10.81
CA ARG A 802 -20.97 -13.34 -9.98
C ARG A 802 -19.74 -13.52 -10.85
N TYR A 803 -18.66 -12.91 -10.39
CA TYR A 803 -17.39 -12.85 -11.10
C TYR A 803 -16.28 -13.49 -10.29
N ASP A 804 -15.24 -13.95 -10.96
CA ASP A 804 -13.97 -14.27 -10.31
C ASP A 804 -13.09 -13.02 -10.09
N ASP A 805 -11.93 -13.25 -9.47
CA ASP A 805 -10.96 -12.20 -9.14
C ASP A 805 -10.29 -11.58 -10.38
N ILE A 806 -10.23 -12.31 -11.50
CA ILE A 806 -9.61 -11.84 -12.73
C ILE A 806 -10.58 -11.08 -13.62
N GLY A 807 -11.89 -11.17 -13.39
CA GLY A 807 -12.87 -10.37 -14.11
C GLY A 807 -13.92 -11.14 -14.89
N ASP A 808 -13.83 -12.48 -14.93
CA ASP A 808 -14.70 -13.33 -15.73
C ASP A 808 -16.04 -13.58 -15.03
N LEU A 809 -17.14 -13.55 -15.79
CA LEU A 809 -18.46 -13.91 -15.28
C LEU A 809 -18.54 -15.42 -15.09
N VAL A 810 -18.50 -15.89 -13.84
CA VAL A 810 -18.51 -17.33 -13.52
C VAL A 810 -19.89 -17.85 -13.16
N THR A 811 -20.82 -17.00 -12.73
CA THR A 811 -22.18 -17.44 -12.34
C THR A 811 -23.24 -16.47 -12.84
N PHE A 812 -24.34 -17.02 -13.36
CA PHE A 812 -25.58 -16.31 -13.70
C PHE A 812 -26.76 -17.02 -13.02
N ILE A 813 -27.63 -16.28 -12.34
CA ILE A 813 -28.85 -16.82 -11.73
C ILE A 813 -30.04 -16.18 -12.44
N ASP A 814 -30.87 -16.98 -13.10
CA ASP A 814 -32.05 -16.50 -13.82
C ASP A 814 -33.19 -16.08 -12.87
N PRO A 815 -34.27 -15.45 -13.38
CA PRO A 815 -35.40 -15.04 -12.55
C PRO A 815 -36.16 -16.14 -11.81
N ASP A 816 -36.02 -17.40 -12.23
CA ASP A 816 -36.62 -18.56 -11.58
C ASP A 816 -35.68 -19.15 -10.50
N GLY A 817 -34.47 -18.61 -10.35
CA GLY A 817 -33.46 -19.04 -9.38
C GLY A 817 -32.56 -20.17 -9.89
N HIS A 818 -32.58 -20.48 -11.19
CA HIS A 818 -31.67 -21.46 -11.77
C HIS A 818 -30.28 -20.87 -11.97
N GLU A 819 -29.27 -21.58 -11.46
CA GLU A 819 -27.87 -21.16 -11.55
C GLU A 819 -27.17 -21.76 -12.78
N TYR A 820 -26.49 -20.93 -13.54
CA TYR A 820 -25.64 -21.30 -14.67
C TYR A 820 -24.20 -20.94 -14.35
N THR A 821 -23.26 -21.81 -14.69
CA THR A 821 -21.82 -21.59 -14.48
C THR A 821 -21.10 -21.50 -15.81
N TYR A 822 -20.13 -20.58 -15.90
CA TYR A 822 -19.27 -20.41 -17.07
C TYR A 822 -17.81 -20.69 -16.72
N THR A 823 -17.06 -21.24 -17.68
CA THR A 823 -15.63 -21.58 -17.51
C THR A 823 -14.79 -20.99 -18.63
N TYR A 824 -13.55 -20.59 -18.33
CA TYR A 824 -12.71 -19.82 -19.25
C TYR A 824 -11.25 -20.29 -19.29
N VAL A 825 -10.57 -19.98 -20.40
CA VAL A 825 -9.11 -20.01 -20.54
C VAL A 825 -8.67 -18.68 -21.14
N GLY A 826 -7.94 -17.85 -20.39
CA GLY A 826 -7.49 -16.54 -20.88
C GLY A 826 -8.65 -15.67 -21.39
N HIS A 827 -9.75 -15.62 -20.61
CA HIS A 827 -11.03 -14.97 -20.92
C HIS A 827 -11.83 -15.55 -22.10
N ALA A 828 -11.33 -16.58 -22.79
CA ALA A 828 -12.09 -17.31 -23.82
C ALA A 828 -13.11 -18.26 -23.15
N LEU A 829 -14.40 -18.14 -23.45
CA LEU A 829 -15.46 -18.98 -22.88
C LEU A 829 -15.30 -20.41 -23.39
N THR A 830 -15.03 -21.35 -22.50
CA THR A 830 -14.76 -22.77 -22.80
C THR A 830 -15.88 -23.71 -22.34
N GLY A 831 -16.79 -23.26 -21.49
CA GLY A 831 -17.90 -24.10 -21.08
C GLY A 831 -19.04 -23.37 -20.41
N ILE A 832 -20.24 -23.92 -20.58
CA ILE A 832 -21.51 -23.48 -20.03
C ILE A 832 -22.15 -24.67 -19.32
N ILE A 833 -22.44 -24.54 -18.04
CA ILE A 833 -23.03 -25.57 -17.19
C ILE A 833 -24.38 -25.07 -16.71
N GLY A 834 -25.41 -25.90 -16.86
CA GLY A 834 -26.78 -25.60 -16.44
C GLY A 834 -27.04 -25.87 -14.95
N PRO A 835 -28.25 -25.55 -14.48
CA PRO A 835 -28.64 -25.66 -13.06
C PRO A 835 -28.68 -27.08 -12.50
N ASP A 836 -28.75 -28.09 -13.36
CA ASP A 836 -28.66 -29.50 -12.96
C ASP A 836 -27.21 -30.01 -12.87
N GLY A 837 -26.24 -29.11 -13.00
CA GLY A 837 -24.81 -29.41 -13.03
C GLY A 837 -24.35 -30.08 -14.34
N LYS A 838 -25.23 -30.19 -15.34
CA LYS A 838 -24.85 -30.76 -16.65
C LYS A 838 -24.27 -29.69 -17.56
N THR A 839 -23.26 -30.09 -18.30
CA THR A 839 -22.66 -29.27 -19.34
C THR A 839 -23.64 -29.05 -20.49
N ILE A 840 -24.01 -27.80 -20.73
CA ILE A 840 -24.83 -27.39 -21.87
C ILE A 840 -23.96 -27.36 -23.13
N ALA A 841 -22.75 -26.78 -23.01
CA ALA A 841 -21.81 -26.67 -24.10
C ALA A 841 -20.36 -26.58 -23.59
N VAL A 842 -19.43 -27.16 -24.33
CA VAL A 842 -17.98 -26.96 -24.22
C VAL A 842 -17.49 -26.39 -25.54
N GLN A 843 -16.82 -25.24 -25.51
CA GLN A 843 -16.21 -24.61 -26.69
C GLN A 843 -14.71 -24.89 -26.69
N ASP A 844 -14.20 -25.43 -27.78
CA ASP A 844 -12.76 -25.61 -27.99
C ASP A 844 -12.27 -24.67 -29.08
N TYR A 845 -11.14 -24.03 -28.80
CA TYR A 845 -10.48 -23.13 -29.72
C TYR A 845 -9.20 -23.77 -30.25
N ASP A 846 -8.85 -23.46 -31.50
CA ASP A 846 -7.56 -23.81 -32.06
C ASP A 846 -6.42 -22.95 -31.48
N GLN A 847 -5.18 -23.21 -31.90
CA GLN A 847 -4.00 -22.47 -31.42
C GLN A 847 -4.01 -20.98 -31.78
N SER A 848 -4.82 -20.59 -32.76
CA SER A 848 -5.03 -19.19 -33.18
C SER A 848 -6.24 -18.56 -32.48
N GLY A 849 -6.89 -19.26 -31.56
CA GLY A 849 -8.05 -18.79 -30.80
C GLY A 849 -9.38 -18.87 -31.56
N ARG A 850 -9.46 -19.56 -32.71
CA ARG A 850 -10.70 -19.72 -33.47
C ARG A 850 -11.51 -20.88 -32.93
N LEU A 851 -12.82 -20.73 -32.85
CA LEU A 851 -13.71 -21.81 -32.43
C LEU A 851 -13.61 -22.99 -33.40
N ALA A 852 -13.18 -24.15 -32.91
CA ALA A 852 -12.98 -25.36 -33.70
C ALA A 852 -14.02 -26.45 -33.41
N GLU A 853 -14.55 -26.50 -32.18
CA GLU A 853 -15.52 -27.52 -31.79
C GLU A 853 -16.46 -27.00 -30.70
N ILE A 854 -17.73 -27.43 -30.75
CA ILE A 854 -18.69 -27.30 -29.66
C ILE A 854 -19.18 -28.70 -29.28
N ARG A 855 -19.01 -29.11 -28.02
CA ARG A 855 -19.51 -30.39 -27.49
C ARG A 855 -20.64 -30.20 -26.50
N ASP A 856 -21.60 -31.12 -26.46
CA ASP A 856 -22.63 -31.17 -25.42
C ASP A 856 -22.26 -32.11 -24.25
N ALA A 857 -23.19 -32.28 -23.29
CA ALA A 857 -23.02 -33.14 -22.11
C ALA A 857 -22.75 -34.61 -22.47
N GLU A 858 -23.30 -35.09 -23.58
CA GLU A 858 -23.16 -36.45 -24.08
C GLU A 858 -21.88 -36.65 -24.93
N GLY A 859 -21.08 -35.60 -25.10
CA GLY A 859 -19.85 -35.59 -25.89
C GLY A 859 -20.10 -35.57 -27.41
N GLN A 860 -21.32 -35.27 -27.86
CA GLN A 860 -21.61 -35.06 -29.26
C GLN A 860 -21.06 -33.71 -29.71
N SER A 861 -20.34 -33.70 -30.82
CA SER A 861 -19.60 -32.53 -31.29
C SER A 861 -20.21 -31.91 -32.55
N ILE A 862 -20.25 -30.59 -32.61
CA ILE A 862 -20.28 -29.81 -33.85
C ILE A 862 -18.86 -29.35 -34.12
N LYS A 863 -18.31 -29.68 -35.30
CA LYS A 863 -16.94 -29.30 -35.67
C LYS A 863 -16.98 -28.17 -36.68
N ILE A 864 -16.09 -27.21 -36.53
CA ILE A 864 -15.99 -26.05 -37.42
C ILE A 864 -14.58 -26.03 -37.99
N LEU A 865 -14.48 -26.20 -39.31
CA LEU A 865 -13.22 -26.23 -40.04
C LEU A 865 -13.04 -24.91 -40.78
N HIS A 866 -11.84 -24.34 -40.65
CA HIS A 866 -11.49 -23.03 -41.21
C HIS A 866 -10.44 -23.17 -42.30
N ASP A 867 -10.74 -22.68 -43.49
CA ASP A 867 -9.74 -22.46 -44.55
C ASP A 867 -9.66 -20.95 -44.84
N LEU A 868 -8.69 -20.31 -44.20
CA LEU A 868 -8.47 -18.88 -44.34
C LEU A 868 -7.88 -18.49 -45.70
N GLY A 869 -7.29 -19.43 -46.44
CA GLY A 869 -6.74 -19.19 -47.77
C GLY A 869 -7.84 -19.03 -48.81
N THR A 870 -8.90 -19.82 -48.70
CA THR A 870 -10.09 -19.71 -49.56
C THR A 870 -11.25 -18.95 -48.94
N ARG A 871 -11.11 -18.48 -47.69
CA ARG A 871 -12.15 -17.83 -46.89
C ARG A 871 -13.39 -18.73 -46.78
N THR A 872 -13.17 -19.95 -46.32
CA THR A 872 -14.21 -20.97 -46.22
C THR A 872 -14.34 -21.43 -44.76
N GLU A 873 -15.57 -21.53 -44.28
CA GLU A 873 -15.91 -22.18 -43.01
C GLU A 873 -16.80 -23.41 -43.30
N THR A 874 -16.49 -24.55 -42.69
CA THR A 874 -17.29 -25.78 -42.83
C THR A 874 -17.76 -26.24 -41.46
N VAL A 875 -19.08 -26.24 -41.27
CA VAL A 875 -19.75 -26.71 -40.06
C VAL A 875 -20.19 -28.15 -40.26
N VAL A 876 -19.63 -29.06 -39.48
CA VAL A 876 -20.00 -30.48 -39.43
C VAL A 876 -20.93 -30.67 -38.23
N ASP A 877 -22.19 -31.00 -38.50
CA ASP A 877 -23.18 -31.26 -37.46
C ASP A 877 -22.87 -32.53 -36.65
N ARG A 878 -23.66 -32.79 -35.61
CA ARG A 878 -23.50 -33.96 -34.73
C ARG A 878 -23.67 -35.31 -35.43
N ASN A 879 -24.28 -35.33 -36.61
CA ASN A 879 -24.48 -36.53 -37.42
C ASN A 879 -23.37 -36.72 -38.46
N GLY A 880 -22.39 -35.81 -38.53
CA GLY A 880 -21.31 -35.82 -39.52
C GLY A 880 -21.66 -35.14 -40.84
N ASN A 881 -22.80 -34.45 -40.93
CA ASN A 881 -23.22 -33.74 -42.14
C ASN A 881 -22.51 -32.38 -42.22
N ALA A 882 -21.82 -32.11 -43.32
CA ALA A 882 -21.04 -30.89 -43.50
C ALA A 882 -21.82 -29.82 -44.29
N THR A 883 -21.86 -28.59 -43.79
CA THR A 883 -22.34 -27.41 -44.52
C THR A 883 -21.20 -26.40 -44.63
N SER A 884 -20.84 -25.97 -45.84
CA SER A 884 -19.72 -25.05 -46.05
C SER A 884 -20.15 -23.70 -46.59
N TYR A 885 -19.53 -22.62 -46.11
CA TYR A 885 -19.76 -21.24 -46.50
C TYR A 885 -18.46 -20.63 -47.02
N ARG A 886 -18.49 -20.01 -48.20
CA ARG A 886 -17.36 -19.29 -48.79
C ARG A 886 -17.66 -17.80 -48.81
N TYR A 887 -16.70 -16.98 -48.39
CA TYR A 887 -16.89 -15.55 -48.19
C TYR A 887 -16.08 -14.69 -49.18
N ASP A 888 -16.54 -13.46 -49.44
CA ASP A 888 -15.76 -12.42 -50.11
C ASP A 888 -14.81 -11.68 -49.14
N ASP A 889 -14.08 -10.67 -49.64
CA ASP A 889 -13.18 -9.82 -48.82
C ASP A 889 -13.89 -9.03 -47.72
N LYS A 890 -15.21 -8.84 -47.82
CA LYS A 890 -16.01 -8.07 -46.86
C LYS A 890 -16.73 -8.97 -45.86
N GLY A 891 -16.66 -10.29 -46.02
CA GLY A 891 -17.35 -11.25 -45.16
C GLY A 891 -18.75 -11.65 -45.64
N ASN A 892 -19.16 -11.27 -46.87
CA ASN A 892 -20.44 -11.73 -47.41
C ASN A 892 -20.32 -13.16 -47.94
N VAL A 893 -21.33 -14.00 -47.70
CA VAL A 893 -21.36 -15.37 -48.20
C VAL A 893 -21.59 -15.37 -49.71
N ILE A 894 -20.60 -15.77 -50.50
CA ILE A 894 -20.70 -15.88 -51.96
C ILE A 894 -21.05 -17.29 -52.44
N GLU A 895 -20.80 -18.31 -51.63
CA GLU A 895 -21.29 -19.67 -51.87
C GLU A 895 -21.67 -20.38 -50.57
N LYS A 896 -22.70 -21.20 -50.64
CA LYS A 896 -23.10 -22.14 -49.59
C LYS A 896 -23.28 -23.53 -50.19
N TYR A 897 -22.75 -24.56 -49.53
CA TYR A 897 -23.01 -25.95 -49.87
C TYR A 897 -23.68 -26.63 -48.68
N ASP A 898 -24.80 -27.31 -48.90
CA ASP A 898 -25.39 -28.17 -47.87
C ASP A 898 -24.70 -29.55 -47.83
N ALA A 899 -25.14 -30.39 -46.90
CA ALA A 899 -24.61 -31.74 -46.71
C ALA A 899 -24.83 -32.70 -47.88
N LEU A 900 -25.74 -32.37 -48.81
CA LEU A 900 -26.01 -33.14 -50.01
C LEU A 900 -25.18 -32.63 -51.21
N GLY A 901 -24.39 -31.57 -51.01
CA GLY A 901 -23.61 -30.92 -52.07
C GLY A 901 -24.41 -29.93 -52.92
N ASN A 902 -25.64 -29.59 -52.51
CA ASN A 902 -26.43 -28.57 -53.19
C ASN A 902 -25.79 -27.20 -52.99
N ARG A 903 -25.63 -26.43 -54.07
CA ARG A 903 -24.91 -25.16 -54.07
C ARG A 903 -25.84 -23.97 -54.21
N TRP A 904 -25.72 -23.01 -53.31
CA TRP A 904 -26.21 -21.64 -53.50
C TRP A 904 -25.05 -20.72 -53.85
N ALA A 905 -25.30 -19.73 -54.71
CA ALA A 905 -24.33 -18.69 -55.03
C ALA A 905 -24.94 -17.30 -54.94
N TYR A 906 -24.17 -16.36 -54.42
CA TYR A 906 -24.61 -14.99 -54.18
C TYR A 906 -23.63 -13.99 -54.79
N ALA A 907 -24.16 -12.86 -55.25
CA ALA A 907 -23.35 -11.72 -55.67
C ALA A 907 -23.87 -10.46 -54.98
N TYR A 908 -22.96 -9.55 -54.62
CA TYR A 908 -23.27 -8.34 -53.86
C TYR A 908 -22.77 -7.10 -54.61
N ASP A 909 -23.38 -5.95 -54.36
CA ASP A 909 -22.86 -4.66 -54.82
C ASP A 909 -21.68 -4.17 -53.95
N ASN A 910 -21.07 -3.04 -54.33
CA ASN A 910 -19.97 -2.46 -53.56
C ASN A 910 -20.36 -2.03 -52.14
N LYS A 911 -21.65 -1.96 -51.83
CA LYS A 911 -22.16 -1.61 -50.52
C LYS A 911 -22.56 -2.86 -49.70
N GLY A 912 -22.50 -4.06 -50.27
CA GLY A 912 -22.88 -5.30 -49.58
C GLY A 912 -24.34 -5.70 -49.74
N ASN A 913 -25.11 -5.05 -50.63
CA ASN A 913 -26.48 -5.45 -50.90
C ASN A 913 -26.52 -6.64 -51.89
N PRO A 914 -27.35 -7.67 -51.66
CA PRO A 914 -27.41 -8.85 -52.53
C PRO A 914 -28.01 -8.49 -53.89
N LEU A 915 -27.25 -8.64 -54.98
CA LEU A 915 -27.68 -8.40 -56.36
C LEU A 915 -28.26 -9.65 -57.01
N VAL A 916 -27.71 -10.82 -56.69
CA VAL A 916 -28.04 -12.10 -57.33
C VAL A 916 -28.02 -13.20 -56.29
N GLU A 917 -29.02 -14.07 -56.33
CA GLU A 917 -29.04 -15.36 -55.67
C GLU A 917 -29.32 -16.45 -56.70
N ILE A 918 -28.52 -17.52 -56.70
CA ILE A 918 -28.72 -18.71 -57.51
C ILE A 918 -28.96 -19.88 -56.57
N ASP A 919 -30.12 -20.51 -56.67
CA ASP A 919 -30.47 -21.69 -55.88
C ASP A 919 -29.84 -22.98 -56.47
N PRO A 920 -29.91 -24.13 -55.76
CA PRO A 920 -29.34 -25.39 -56.24
C PRO A 920 -29.97 -25.94 -57.53
N LEU A 921 -31.17 -25.50 -57.90
CA LEU A 921 -31.84 -25.88 -59.13
C LEU A 921 -31.41 -24.99 -60.31
N GLY A 922 -30.58 -23.98 -60.06
CA GLY A 922 -30.13 -22.99 -61.04
C GLY A 922 -31.11 -21.83 -61.23
N ASN A 923 -32.17 -21.71 -60.42
CA ASN A 923 -33.06 -20.55 -60.49
C ASN A 923 -32.31 -19.32 -60.01
N THR A 924 -32.44 -18.21 -60.74
CA THR A 924 -31.75 -16.96 -60.43
C THR A 924 -32.74 -15.89 -59.98
N THR A 925 -32.61 -15.43 -58.75
CA THR A 925 -33.27 -14.23 -58.23
C THR A 925 -32.33 -13.04 -58.42
N ARG A 926 -32.83 -11.92 -58.95
CA ARG A 926 -32.07 -10.67 -59.07
C ARG A 926 -32.78 -9.56 -58.31
N MET A 927 -32.02 -8.79 -57.56
CA MET A 927 -32.50 -7.64 -56.80
C MET A 927 -31.86 -6.36 -57.35
N THR A 928 -32.61 -5.26 -57.28
CA THR A 928 -32.14 -3.92 -57.65
C THR A 928 -32.53 -2.96 -56.56
N TYR A 929 -31.61 -2.07 -56.19
CA TYR A 929 -31.81 -1.11 -55.10
C TYR A 929 -31.89 0.31 -55.64
N ASP A 930 -32.78 1.11 -55.06
CA ASP A 930 -32.83 2.55 -55.35
C ASP A 930 -31.67 3.32 -54.69
N SER A 931 -31.59 4.64 -54.92
CA SER A 931 -30.54 5.48 -54.33
C SER A 931 -30.55 5.53 -52.80
N ALA A 932 -31.69 5.17 -52.20
CA ALA A 932 -31.90 5.06 -50.77
C ALA A 932 -31.84 3.58 -50.30
N GLY A 933 -31.26 2.67 -51.09
CA GLY A 933 -31.01 1.29 -50.67
C GLY A 933 -32.25 0.43 -50.46
N ASN A 934 -33.42 0.86 -50.98
CA ASN A 934 -34.68 0.10 -50.89
C ASN A 934 -34.91 -0.79 -52.11
#